data_AF-A0A812R1N0-F1
#
_entry.id   AF-A0A812R1N0-F1
#
_cell.length_a   1.000
_cell.length_b   1.000
_cell.length_c   1.000
_cell.angle_alpha   90.00
_cell.angle_beta   90.00
_cell.angle_gamma   90.00
#
_symmetry.space_group_name_H-M   'P 1'
#
loop_
_entity.id
_entity.type
_entity.pdbx_description
1 polymer ?
#
loop_
_entity_poly.entity_id
_entity_poly.type
_entity_poly.pdbx_seq_one_letter_code
_entity_poly.pdbx_strand_id
1 'polypeptide(L)'
;MVRVLEAVHFPMNKTRKNVLPDGVEAVHGMVLGLYAFAYNIGYSDASKKNPNLVRLLSAFCRAAHPDFEFTSIQVNKNYAARPHVDKNNLGNSFIIGLGNYKGGELWAHDDEGDVPVDLTESIRSMLHYRAGVTYRGRTFDINCRWQSFDGNRLHFARPFEGTRYSLVFYTCDRFQQASEGVRRAMCSAGFTFKWSSMRLQDALSAKNEERKRCRDEFETEQKALFREERRREKEELGPCMARTWNKGWGGDCTNPKHADGGDFCQQHLKVWRTHGRVDGPVPEKKRAEMLKWQKIHVGKGMQALLLRELSELSPSQAIGVLHSLVRWELVNSERHQGNAAADLCWSLARELKGKLRNAGRENPEDLALLAMALSSGKIHHEELWLELTTNLEMEMHRMSGSAASQAAYAASKSGHRGIKLYENAGRLLGEEASKLSAMDCAYAAGAFLRGPGSLAEQVVLRGAVGARILELGLPSFDAQALAMVLDALSRAAPSTWGVETLASSVLEEVHGRADELSLDELALVVRSLGYLQPQTPQVLHNVLDHALRAAKDQGGSARTLAMLCQGIAMQPSSLLLDASERLEALLPEVQKALQEKPTAESAAQILWSLSRCTSSSRKGVFAACDEVLVARAAELPASLLVRLAEALAAASRTGVTPSKALINKVSHHLDMKRYDLPPGKLWRAARAFEVLGVPQNISLEERDQPASAKPPRRQGSQKLEPA
;
A
#
# COMPACT_ATOMS: atom_id res chain seq x y z
N MET A 1 70.87 8.81 -6.67
CA MET A 1 69.55 8.16 -6.88
C MET A 1 69.30 7.81 -8.35
N VAL A 2 69.27 8.78 -9.27
CA VAL A 2 68.95 8.56 -10.70
C VAL A 2 69.79 7.45 -11.34
N ARG A 3 71.12 7.47 -11.17
CA ARG A 3 72.02 6.40 -11.66
C ARG A 3 71.64 4.98 -11.21
N VAL A 4 71.10 4.84 -10.00
CA VAL A 4 70.64 3.54 -9.48
C VAL A 4 69.35 3.13 -10.17
N LEU A 5 68.40 4.06 -10.34
CA LEU A 5 67.15 3.79 -11.06
C LEU A 5 67.40 3.45 -12.53
N GLU A 6 68.41 4.06 -13.17
CA GLU A 6 68.81 3.71 -14.54
C GLU A 6 69.37 2.28 -14.64
N ALA A 7 70.08 1.81 -13.62
CA ALA A 7 70.66 0.47 -13.58
C ALA A 7 69.66 -0.63 -13.18
N VAL A 8 68.49 -0.27 -12.65
CA VAL A 8 67.47 -1.23 -12.20
C VAL A 8 66.62 -1.71 -13.38
N HIS A 9 66.37 -3.02 -13.45
CA HIS A 9 65.41 -3.58 -14.38
C HIS A 9 63.97 -3.35 -13.90
N PHE A 10 63.16 -2.67 -14.72
CA PHE A 10 61.74 -2.46 -14.44
C PHE A 10 60.90 -3.51 -15.17
N PRO A 11 60.10 -4.32 -14.45
CA PRO A 11 59.19 -5.25 -15.12
C PRO A 11 58.05 -4.50 -15.81
N MET A 12 57.56 -5.07 -16.91
CA MET A 12 56.31 -4.62 -17.54
C MET A 12 55.11 -5.06 -16.69
N ASN A 13 54.23 -4.10 -16.39
CA ASN A 13 53.02 -4.31 -15.61
C ASN A 13 51.77 -4.18 -16.51
N LYS A 14 51.00 -5.27 -16.61
CA LYS A 14 49.73 -5.35 -17.35
C LYS A 14 48.49 -5.38 -16.43
N THR A 15 48.69 -5.44 -15.11
CA THR A 15 47.60 -5.71 -14.15
C THR A 15 46.96 -4.43 -13.61
N ARG A 16 47.68 -3.31 -13.59
CA ARG A 16 47.15 -2.00 -13.14
C ARG A 16 46.38 -1.26 -14.26
N LYS A 17 45.30 -1.87 -14.75
CA LYS A 17 44.48 -1.32 -15.85
C LYS A 17 43.93 0.09 -15.59
N ASN A 18 43.71 0.46 -14.33
CA ASN A 18 43.15 1.76 -13.94
C ASN A 18 44.12 2.94 -14.06
N VAL A 19 45.42 2.70 -14.31
CA VAL A 19 46.42 3.77 -14.45
C VAL A 19 47.14 3.75 -15.80
N LEU A 20 46.88 2.76 -16.65
CA LEU A 20 47.48 2.64 -17.99
C LEU A 20 47.02 3.81 -18.86
N PRO A 21 47.92 4.59 -19.50
CA PRO A 21 47.53 5.60 -20.48
C PRO A 21 46.67 5.00 -21.61
N ASP A 22 45.87 5.85 -22.26
CA ASP A 22 45.02 5.42 -23.37
C ASP A 22 45.86 4.80 -24.50
N GLY A 23 45.44 3.62 -24.97
CA GLY A 23 46.14 2.86 -26.01
C GLY A 23 47.42 2.15 -25.56
N VAL A 24 47.78 2.16 -24.27
CA VAL A 24 49.01 1.52 -23.77
C VAL A 24 48.70 0.19 -23.06
N GLU A 25 49.27 -0.92 -23.55
CA GLU A 25 49.00 -2.27 -23.03
C GLU A 25 49.77 -2.62 -21.74
N ALA A 26 50.92 -1.98 -21.49
CA ALA A 26 51.77 -2.25 -20.34
C ALA A 26 52.61 -1.02 -19.97
N VAL A 27 52.88 -0.84 -18.68
CA VAL A 27 53.76 0.23 -18.16
C VAL A 27 54.91 -0.34 -17.36
N HIS A 28 56.03 0.38 -17.32
CA HIS A 28 57.19 -0.02 -16.52
C HIS A 28 57.01 0.45 -15.08
N GLY A 29 56.89 -0.49 -14.15
CA GLY A 29 56.75 -0.16 -12.74
C GLY A 29 56.68 -1.37 -11.82
N MET A 30 56.99 -1.15 -10.55
CA MET A 30 56.97 -2.18 -9.53
C MET A 30 56.55 -1.62 -8.17
N VAL A 31 55.90 -2.46 -7.37
CA VAL A 31 55.65 -2.19 -5.96
C VAL A 31 56.77 -2.83 -5.15
N LEU A 32 57.44 -2.04 -4.33
CA LEU A 32 58.34 -2.51 -3.29
C LEU A 32 57.63 -2.47 -1.93
N GLY A 33 57.92 -3.41 -1.03
CA GLY A 33 57.28 -3.56 0.28
C GLY A 33 56.04 -4.44 0.26
N LEU A 34 55.04 -4.05 1.03
CA LEU A 34 53.78 -4.78 1.20
C LEU A 34 52.92 -4.66 -0.07
N TYR A 35 52.33 -5.77 -0.53
CA TYR A 35 51.27 -5.74 -1.55
C TYR A 35 50.01 -6.39 -1.02
N ALA A 36 48.86 -5.93 -1.53
CA ALA A 36 47.55 -6.50 -1.26
C ALA A 36 46.80 -6.69 -2.58
N PHE A 37 46.43 -7.93 -2.91
CA PHE A 37 45.67 -8.27 -4.10
C PHE A 37 44.65 -9.38 -3.79
N ALA A 38 43.36 -9.12 -4.05
CA ALA A 38 42.27 -10.00 -3.63
C ALA A 38 42.40 -10.39 -2.15
N TYR A 39 42.50 -11.68 -1.82
CA TYR A 39 42.68 -12.16 -0.44
C TYR A 39 44.16 -12.28 -0.03
N ASN A 40 45.10 -12.02 -0.94
CA ASN A 40 46.53 -12.22 -0.69
C ASN A 40 47.21 -10.94 -0.19
N ILE A 41 47.99 -11.08 0.87
CA ILE A 41 48.85 -10.03 1.43
C ILE A 41 50.24 -10.62 1.60
N GLY A 42 51.26 -9.93 1.07
CA GLY A 42 52.60 -10.45 1.08
C GLY A 42 53.69 -9.41 0.88
N TYR A 43 54.92 -9.87 0.99
CA TYR A 43 56.12 -9.09 0.63
C TYR A 43 56.42 -9.28 -0.85
N SER A 44 56.49 -8.20 -1.62
CA SER A 44 56.51 -8.28 -3.08
C SER A 44 57.77 -8.97 -3.62
N ASP A 45 57.62 -9.73 -4.70
CA ASP A 45 58.77 -10.40 -5.34
C ASP A 45 59.79 -9.41 -5.91
N ALA A 46 59.35 -8.23 -6.34
CA ALA A 46 60.24 -7.14 -6.75
C ALA A 46 61.16 -6.70 -5.60
N SER A 47 60.66 -6.71 -4.36
CA SER A 47 61.45 -6.37 -3.19
C SER A 47 62.48 -7.44 -2.84
N LYS A 48 62.11 -8.72 -3.01
CA LYS A 48 63.04 -9.85 -2.84
C LYS A 48 64.19 -9.80 -3.85
N LYS A 49 63.89 -9.43 -5.10
CA LYS A 49 64.86 -9.31 -6.19
C LYS A 49 65.75 -8.06 -6.07
N ASN A 50 65.26 -7.00 -5.41
CA ASN A 50 65.96 -5.71 -5.33
C ASN A 50 66.15 -5.22 -3.88
N PRO A 51 66.79 -6.00 -2.98
CA PRO A 51 66.89 -5.65 -1.56
C PRO A 51 67.68 -4.35 -1.31
N ASN A 52 68.73 -4.09 -2.10
CA ASN A 52 69.52 -2.86 -1.97
C ASN A 52 68.76 -1.62 -2.44
N LEU A 53 67.90 -1.76 -3.45
CA LEU A 53 67.01 -0.69 -3.89
C LEU A 53 65.99 -0.35 -2.79
N VAL A 54 65.40 -1.36 -2.16
CA VAL A 54 64.47 -1.17 -1.03
C VAL A 54 65.14 -0.38 0.09
N ARG A 55 66.35 -0.79 0.51
CA ARG A 55 67.12 -0.10 1.56
C ARG A 55 67.42 1.35 1.19
N LEU A 56 67.90 1.58 -0.04
CA LEU A 56 68.24 2.90 -0.53
C LEU A 56 67.01 3.83 -0.56
N LEU A 57 65.90 3.39 -1.14
CA LEU A 57 64.69 4.21 -1.24
C LEU A 57 64.05 4.44 0.12
N SER A 58 64.12 3.45 1.02
CA SER A 58 63.61 3.61 2.39
C SER A 58 64.44 4.63 3.18
N ALA A 59 65.76 4.58 3.06
CA ALA A 59 66.65 5.58 3.66
C ALA A 59 66.44 6.97 3.04
N PHE A 60 66.20 7.05 1.73
CA PHE A 60 65.96 8.32 1.03
C PHE A 60 64.68 9.02 1.52
N CYS A 61 63.57 8.28 1.66
CA CYS A 61 62.35 8.84 2.22
C CYS A 61 62.53 9.23 3.70
N ARG A 62 63.17 8.38 4.51
CA ARG A 62 63.42 8.68 5.93
C ARG A 62 64.28 9.92 6.15
N ALA A 63 65.26 10.15 5.27
CA ALA A 63 66.10 11.34 5.34
C ALA A 63 65.31 12.64 5.08
N ALA A 64 64.29 12.59 4.22
CA ALA A 64 63.44 13.74 3.91
C ALA A 64 62.23 13.87 4.85
N HIS A 65 61.65 12.76 5.27
CA HIS A 65 60.41 12.66 6.04
C HIS A 65 60.55 11.58 7.14
N PRO A 66 61.26 11.88 8.24
CA PRO A 66 61.55 10.90 9.29
C PRO A 66 60.31 10.38 10.02
N ASP A 67 59.23 11.17 10.07
CA ASP A 67 57.98 10.83 10.76
C ASP A 67 56.96 10.10 9.87
N PHE A 68 57.27 9.94 8.57
CA PHE A 68 56.38 9.27 7.64
C PHE A 68 56.58 7.76 7.69
N GLU A 69 55.55 7.08 8.16
CA GLU A 69 55.47 5.62 8.18
C GLU A 69 54.85 5.15 6.87
N PHE A 70 55.54 4.26 6.15
CA PHE A 70 55.04 3.67 4.91
C PHE A 70 55.30 2.17 4.87
N THR A 71 54.41 1.43 4.22
CA THR A 71 54.55 -0.02 4.01
C THR A 71 55.08 -0.35 2.62
N SER A 72 54.92 0.59 1.69
CA SER A 72 55.04 0.29 0.26
C SER A 72 55.59 1.49 -0.51
N ILE A 73 56.34 1.20 -1.57
CA ILE A 73 56.89 2.18 -2.51
C ILE A 73 56.49 1.75 -3.91
N GLN A 74 55.68 2.55 -4.60
CA GLN A 74 55.43 2.39 -6.02
C GLN A 74 56.54 3.12 -6.79
N VAL A 75 57.30 2.38 -7.60
CA VAL A 75 58.35 2.91 -8.46
C VAL A 75 57.87 2.79 -9.90
N ASN A 76 57.72 3.92 -10.58
CA ASN A 76 57.21 4.01 -11.95
C ASN A 76 58.29 4.59 -12.88
N LYS A 77 58.35 4.10 -14.12
CA LYS A 77 59.24 4.60 -15.17
C LYS A 77 58.44 4.96 -16.42
N ASN A 78 58.60 6.19 -16.90
CA ASN A 78 58.17 6.68 -18.22
C ASN A 78 56.68 6.42 -18.57
N TYR A 79 55.76 6.64 -17.62
CA TYR A 79 54.33 6.75 -17.95
C TYR A 79 53.63 7.81 -17.09
N ALA A 80 52.61 8.44 -17.67
CA ALA A 80 51.70 9.36 -16.99
C ALA A 80 50.44 8.59 -16.57
N ALA A 81 50.25 8.40 -15.26
CA ALA A 81 49.10 7.67 -14.74
C ALA A 81 47.79 8.43 -15.06
N ARG A 82 46.78 7.72 -15.57
CA ARG A 82 45.42 8.25 -15.80
C ARG A 82 44.72 8.68 -14.49
N PRO A 83 43.64 9.48 -14.56
CA PRO A 83 42.77 9.78 -13.41
C PRO A 83 42.34 8.53 -12.64
N HIS A 84 42.73 8.44 -11.36
CA HIS A 84 42.40 7.30 -10.51
C HIS A 84 42.37 7.65 -9.02
N VAL A 85 41.93 6.67 -8.22
CA VAL A 85 41.96 6.69 -6.76
C VAL A 85 42.65 5.41 -6.27
N ASP A 86 43.62 5.56 -5.37
CA ASP A 86 44.33 4.44 -4.75
C ASP A 86 43.60 4.02 -3.47
N LYS A 87 42.48 3.32 -3.65
CA LYS A 87 41.58 2.96 -2.54
C LYS A 87 42.26 2.26 -1.36
N ASN A 88 43.39 1.57 -1.58
CA ASN A 88 44.08 0.83 -0.53
C ASN A 88 45.10 1.68 0.25
N ASN A 89 45.22 2.99 -0.01
CA ASN A 89 46.13 3.86 0.71
C ASN A 89 45.52 4.31 2.04
N LEU A 90 46.31 4.36 3.10
CA LEU A 90 45.89 4.84 4.39
C LEU A 90 46.57 6.17 4.70
N GLY A 91 45.77 7.24 4.81
CA GLY A 91 46.26 8.59 4.96
C GLY A 91 46.99 9.11 3.70
N ASN A 92 47.79 10.15 3.89
CA ASN A 92 48.54 10.80 2.82
C ASN A 92 49.69 9.92 2.31
N SER A 93 50.02 10.12 1.04
CA SER A 93 51.18 9.54 0.37
C SER A 93 52.19 10.64 0.04
N PHE A 94 53.47 10.28 0.02
CA PHE A 94 54.53 11.17 -0.48
C PHE A 94 54.95 10.76 -1.88
N ILE A 95 55.13 11.75 -2.75
CA ILE A 95 55.61 11.57 -4.12
C ILE A 95 56.82 12.45 -4.40
N ILE A 96 57.73 11.93 -5.22
CA ILE A 96 58.81 12.69 -5.85
C ILE A 96 59.06 12.17 -7.27
N GLY A 97 59.30 13.09 -8.19
CA GLY A 97 59.74 12.83 -9.55
C GLY A 97 61.25 13.03 -9.71
N LEU A 98 61.90 12.14 -10.44
CA LEU A 98 63.35 12.14 -10.67
C LEU A 98 63.67 11.83 -12.14
N GLY A 99 64.82 12.29 -12.62
CA GLY A 99 65.30 12.06 -13.99
C GLY A 99 65.37 13.35 -14.79
N ASN A 100 65.69 13.24 -16.08
CA ASN A 100 65.76 14.39 -16.99
C ASN A 100 64.46 14.47 -17.80
N TYR A 101 63.51 15.25 -17.32
CA TYR A 101 62.20 15.43 -17.95
C TYR A 101 61.64 16.84 -17.74
N LYS A 102 60.67 17.24 -18.58
CA LYS A 102 59.87 18.47 -18.47
C LYS A 102 58.38 18.13 -18.38
N GLY A 103 57.60 18.94 -17.66
CA GLY A 103 56.18 18.68 -17.35
C GLY A 103 56.01 17.61 -16.28
N GLY A 104 54.90 16.87 -16.30
CA GLY A 104 54.71 15.68 -15.46
C GLY A 104 54.32 15.95 -14.01
N GLU A 105 53.74 17.12 -13.76
CA GLU A 105 53.16 17.52 -12.49
C GLU A 105 52.08 16.53 -12.05
N LEU A 106 51.89 16.40 -10.74
CA LEU A 106 50.77 15.66 -10.17
C LEU A 106 49.58 16.61 -10.04
N TRP A 107 48.42 16.26 -10.58
CA TRP A 107 47.16 16.89 -10.18
C TRP A 107 46.47 16.02 -9.15
N ALA A 108 45.96 16.60 -8.06
CA ALA A 108 45.14 15.92 -7.08
C ALA A 108 43.93 16.78 -6.67
N HIS A 109 42.78 16.14 -6.49
CA HIS A 109 41.54 16.79 -6.07
C HIS A 109 41.69 17.35 -4.66
N ASP A 110 41.41 18.63 -4.58
CA ASP A 110 41.32 19.45 -3.38
C ASP A 110 40.12 20.38 -3.57
N ASP A 111 39.16 20.34 -2.65
CA ASP A 111 37.93 21.13 -2.75
C ASP A 111 38.23 22.64 -2.70
N GLU A 112 39.31 23.02 -2.01
CA GLU A 112 39.85 24.38 -1.91
C GLU A 112 40.89 24.67 -3.02
N GLY A 113 41.01 23.78 -4.01
CA GLY A 113 41.88 23.95 -5.16
C GLY A 113 41.35 24.96 -6.17
N ASP A 114 42.23 25.56 -6.95
CA ASP A 114 41.92 26.55 -7.98
C ASP A 114 42.07 26.02 -9.42
N VAL A 115 42.53 24.78 -9.59
CA VAL A 115 42.76 24.16 -10.89
C VAL A 115 41.64 23.17 -11.22
N PRO A 116 40.65 23.53 -12.08
CA PRO A 116 39.58 22.63 -12.49
C PRO A 116 40.06 21.57 -13.47
N VAL A 117 39.47 20.38 -13.39
CA VAL A 117 39.64 19.28 -14.37
C VAL A 117 38.31 18.62 -14.64
N ASP A 118 37.97 18.49 -15.93
CA ASP A 118 36.82 17.71 -16.37
C ASP A 118 37.17 16.23 -16.41
N LEU A 119 36.42 15.45 -15.64
CA LEU A 119 36.62 14.00 -15.60
C LEU A 119 35.92 13.37 -16.81
N THR A 120 36.69 12.72 -17.68
CA THR A 120 36.15 12.09 -18.90
C THR A 120 35.52 10.73 -18.67
N GLU A 121 35.95 10.00 -17.64
CA GLU A 121 35.45 8.67 -17.29
C GLU A 121 35.19 8.55 -15.78
N SER A 122 34.06 7.96 -15.41
CA SER A 122 33.71 7.74 -14.01
C SER A 122 34.69 6.78 -13.33
N ILE A 123 35.11 7.10 -12.11
CA ILE A 123 35.98 6.22 -11.32
C ILE A 123 35.15 5.11 -10.68
N ARG A 124 35.15 3.92 -11.28
CA ARG A 124 34.34 2.76 -10.82
C ARG A 124 34.47 2.44 -9.32
N SER A 125 35.62 2.72 -8.72
CA SER A 125 35.88 2.45 -7.30
C SER A 125 35.36 3.53 -6.35
N MET A 126 34.94 4.69 -6.86
CA MET A 126 34.46 5.84 -6.09
C MET A 126 33.32 6.53 -6.86
N LEU A 127 32.08 6.14 -6.54
CA LEU A 127 30.87 6.48 -7.33
C LEU A 127 30.52 7.99 -7.37
N HIS A 128 31.10 8.80 -6.50
CA HIS A 128 30.95 10.25 -6.53
C HIS A 128 31.78 10.92 -7.64
N TYR A 129 32.85 10.27 -8.15
CA TYR A 129 33.61 10.76 -9.29
C TYR A 129 32.98 10.32 -10.61
N ARG A 130 32.12 11.18 -11.14
CA ARG A 130 31.33 10.95 -12.37
C ARG A 130 31.94 11.61 -13.59
N ALA A 131 31.85 10.93 -14.74
CA ALA A 131 32.18 11.50 -16.04
C ALA A 131 31.32 12.73 -16.35
N GLY A 132 31.91 13.72 -17.03
CA GLY A 132 31.26 14.97 -17.40
C GLY A 132 31.14 15.99 -16.27
N VAL A 133 31.70 15.71 -15.09
CA VAL A 133 31.73 16.64 -13.95
C VAL A 133 33.12 17.26 -13.82
N THR A 134 33.15 18.57 -13.59
CA THR A 134 34.37 19.33 -13.27
C THR A 134 34.69 19.22 -11.78
N TYR A 135 35.89 18.75 -11.46
CA TYR A 135 36.40 18.73 -10.09
C TYR A 135 37.50 19.77 -9.91
N ARG A 136 37.53 20.42 -8.75
CA ARG A 136 38.59 21.36 -8.38
C ARG A 136 39.76 20.61 -7.77
N GLY A 137 40.98 21.12 -7.94
CA GLY A 137 42.16 20.51 -7.37
C GLY A 137 43.39 21.40 -7.44
N ARG A 138 44.53 20.84 -7.06
CA ARG A 138 45.82 21.51 -7.08
C ARG A 138 46.80 20.77 -7.96
N THR A 139 47.73 21.51 -8.55
CA THR A 139 48.83 20.95 -9.34
C THR A 139 50.13 21.07 -8.54
N PHE A 140 50.83 19.96 -8.40
CA PHE A 140 52.05 19.83 -7.64
C PHE A 140 53.22 19.54 -8.58
N ASP A 141 54.20 20.44 -8.59
CA ASP A 141 55.50 20.15 -9.20
C ASP A 141 56.26 19.16 -8.32
N ILE A 142 56.54 17.99 -8.87
CA ILE A 142 57.24 16.89 -8.20
C ILE A 142 58.70 16.74 -8.67
N ASN A 143 59.16 17.53 -9.64
CA ASN A 143 60.49 17.36 -10.21
C ASN A 143 61.57 17.74 -9.21
N CYS A 144 62.25 16.73 -8.66
CA CYS A 144 63.20 16.86 -7.56
C CYS A 144 62.59 17.57 -6.32
N ARG A 145 61.27 17.51 -6.17
CA ARG A 145 60.50 18.15 -5.10
C ARG A 145 59.57 17.13 -4.47
N TRP A 146 59.67 16.98 -3.15
CA TRP A 146 58.77 16.14 -2.38
C TRP A 146 57.41 16.81 -2.25
N GLN A 147 56.35 16.05 -2.47
CA GLN A 147 54.98 16.51 -2.31
C GLN A 147 54.15 15.47 -1.56
N SER A 148 53.24 15.95 -0.70
CA SER A 148 52.25 15.13 -0.01
C SER A 148 50.90 15.29 -0.70
N PHE A 149 50.16 14.19 -0.88
CA PHE A 149 48.81 14.21 -1.42
C PHE A 149 47.96 13.08 -0.82
N ASP A 150 46.63 13.23 -0.87
CA ASP A 150 45.72 12.16 -0.46
C ASP A 150 45.46 11.20 -1.63
N GLY A 151 46.04 10.00 -1.54
CA GLY A 151 45.84 8.96 -2.55
C GLY A 151 44.42 8.38 -2.60
N ASN A 152 43.57 8.65 -1.60
CA ASN A 152 42.16 8.26 -1.60
C ASN A 152 41.26 9.25 -2.34
N ARG A 153 41.82 10.38 -2.82
CA ARG A 153 41.14 11.34 -3.69
C ARG A 153 41.62 11.20 -5.14
N LEU A 154 40.82 11.72 -6.07
CA LEU A 154 41.13 11.68 -7.51
C LEU A 154 42.48 12.34 -7.78
N HIS A 155 43.38 11.64 -8.48
CA HIS A 155 44.67 12.19 -8.87
C HIS A 155 45.20 11.55 -10.16
N PHE A 156 46.12 12.26 -10.84
CA PHE A 156 46.79 11.79 -12.06
C PHE A 156 48.07 12.56 -12.36
N ALA A 157 48.91 11.99 -13.23
CA ALA A 157 50.09 12.69 -13.72
C ALA A 157 49.76 13.42 -15.03
N ARG A 158 50.18 14.68 -15.12
CA ARG A 158 50.11 15.46 -16.37
C ARG A 158 51.09 14.91 -17.41
N PRO A 159 50.90 15.23 -18.71
CA PRO A 159 51.85 14.88 -19.76
C PRO A 159 53.27 15.37 -19.46
N PHE A 160 54.28 14.61 -19.90
CA PHE A 160 55.68 14.97 -19.75
C PHE A 160 56.51 14.42 -20.92
N GLU A 161 57.70 14.99 -21.09
CA GLU A 161 58.69 14.55 -22.08
C GLU A 161 60.03 14.27 -21.40
N GLY A 162 60.72 13.22 -21.83
CA GLY A 162 62.02 12.80 -21.30
C GLY A 162 61.97 11.53 -20.45
N THR A 163 63.01 11.31 -19.64
CA THR A 163 63.11 10.13 -18.77
C THR A 163 62.67 10.50 -17.36
N ARG A 164 61.52 9.96 -16.94
CA ARG A 164 60.86 10.26 -15.66
C ARG A 164 60.69 9.00 -14.82
N TYR A 165 61.16 9.09 -13.59
CA TYR A 165 60.85 8.15 -12.52
C TYR A 165 59.93 8.85 -11.52
N SER A 166 58.83 8.20 -11.10
CA SER A 166 58.07 8.67 -9.95
C SER A 166 58.12 7.63 -8.84
N LEU A 167 58.40 8.10 -7.63
CA LEU A 167 58.46 7.32 -6.41
C LEU A 167 57.30 7.74 -5.53
N VAL A 168 56.37 6.83 -5.25
CA VAL A 168 55.23 7.09 -4.37
C VAL A 168 55.34 6.20 -3.14
N PHE A 169 55.47 6.82 -1.98
CA PHE A 169 55.57 6.16 -0.68
C PHE A 169 54.20 6.23 0.00
N TYR A 170 53.65 5.07 0.36
CA TYR A 170 52.30 4.98 0.92
C TYR A 170 52.18 3.88 1.97
N THR A 171 51.18 4.02 2.83
CA THR A 171 50.77 2.97 3.77
C THR A 171 49.57 2.23 3.21
N CYS A 172 49.63 0.90 3.15
CA CYS A 172 48.52 0.07 2.75
C CYS A 172 47.53 -0.10 3.92
N ASP A 173 46.24 0.16 3.70
CA ASP A 173 45.17 0.04 4.70
C ASP A 173 44.92 -1.39 5.21
N ARG A 174 45.55 -2.40 4.61
CA ARG A 174 45.51 -3.80 5.06
C ARG A 174 46.75 -4.25 5.81
N PHE A 175 47.60 -3.34 6.26
CA PHE A 175 48.83 -3.67 6.99
C PHE A 175 48.61 -4.59 8.20
N GLN A 176 47.50 -4.46 8.93
CA GLN A 176 47.19 -5.32 10.08
C GLN A 176 47.08 -6.81 9.73
N GLN A 177 46.67 -7.12 8.51
CA GLN A 177 46.46 -8.49 8.03
C GLN A 177 47.77 -9.15 7.56
N ALA A 178 48.90 -8.42 7.56
CA ALA A 178 50.20 -9.00 7.23
C ALA A 178 50.64 -9.99 8.31
N SER A 179 51.00 -11.21 7.90
CA SER A 179 51.51 -12.26 8.80
C SER A 179 52.87 -11.88 9.40
N GLU A 180 53.22 -12.47 10.54
CA GLU A 180 54.52 -12.21 11.20
C GLU A 180 55.73 -12.47 10.30
N GLY A 181 55.64 -13.47 9.40
CA GLY A 181 56.68 -13.75 8.41
C GLY A 181 56.90 -12.57 7.45
N VAL A 182 55.82 -11.97 6.96
CA VAL A 182 55.87 -10.77 6.09
C VAL A 182 56.43 -9.57 6.86
N ARG A 183 55.98 -9.37 8.10
CA ARG A 183 56.47 -8.27 8.96
C ARG A 183 57.98 -8.37 9.19
N ARG A 184 58.48 -9.58 9.49
CA ARG A 184 59.93 -9.84 9.64
C ARG A 184 60.70 -9.59 8.35
N ALA A 185 60.21 -10.09 7.21
CA ALA A 185 60.85 -9.89 5.91
C ALA A 185 60.99 -8.40 5.54
N MET A 186 59.94 -7.60 5.79
CA MET A 186 59.98 -6.16 5.56
C MET A 186 60.99 -5.45 6.48
N CYS A 187 61.03 -5.82 7.76
CA CYS A 187 62.00 -5.28 8.71
C CYS A 187 63.44 -5.55 8.26
N SER A 188 63.76 -6.79 7.88
CA SER A 188 65.10 -7.18 7.38
C SER A 188 65.49 -6.50 6.06
N ALA A 189 64.49 -6.07 5.29
CA ALA A 189 64.69 -5.34 4.03
C ALA A 189 64.91 -3.83 4.22
N GLY A 190 64.76 -3.29 5.44
CA GLY A 190 65.05 -1.89 5.76
C GLY A 190 63.83 -0.99 5.96
N PHE A 191 62.61 -1.54 5.92
CA PHE A 191 61.40 -0.80 6.31
C PHE A 191 61.37 -0.60 7.83
N THR A 192 61.11 0.64 8.27
CA THR A 192 60.97 1.02 9.70
C THR A 192 59.51 1.27 10.07
N PHE A 193 58.60 0.45 9.55
CA PHE A 193 57.16 0.59 9.80
C PHE A 193 56.79 0.08 11.20
N LYS A 194 56.11 0.92 12.00
CA LYS A 194 55.63 0.53 13.33
C LYS A 194 54.25 -0.13 13.23
N TRP A 195 54.23 -1.46 13.26
CA TRP A 195 53.00 -2.26 13.15
C TRP A 195 51.97 -1.99 14.26
N SER A 196 52.41 -1.44 15.40
CA SER A 196 51.59 -1.08 16.57
C SER A 196 51.20 0.41 16.63
N SER A 197 51.39 1.19 15.55
CA SER A 197 51.07 2.62 15.51
C SER A 197 49.57 2.87 15.74
N MET A 198 49.21 3.38 16.93
CA MET A 198 47.80 3.70 17.27
C MET A 198 47.20 4.71 16.30
N ARG A 199 47.97 5.74 15.91
CA ARG A 199 47.56 6.75 14.90
C ARG A 199 47.09 6.10 13.59
N LEU A 200 47.81 5.08 13.09
CA LEU A 200 47.42 4.37 11.87
C LEU A 200 46.22 3.44 12.10
N GLN A 201 46.04 2.90 13.30
CA GLN A 201 44.85 2.12 13.64
C GLN A 201 43.60 3.00 13.70
N ASP A 202 43.68 4.18 14.32
CA ASP A 202 42.58 5.14 14.39
C ASP A 202 42.19 5.63 12.98
N ALA A 203 43.19 5.99 12.16
CA ALA A 203 42.98 6.36 10.77
C ALA A 203 42.31 5.23 9.95
N LEU A 204 42.65 3.97 10.23
CA LEU A 204 42.03 2.82 9.57
C LEU A 204 40.58 2.62 10.03
N SER A 205 40.29 2.81 11.31
CA SER A 205 38.92 2.74 11.84
C SER A 205 38.04 3.81 11.20
N ALA A 206 38.48 5.06 11.23
CA ALA A 206 37.77 6.18 10.60
C ALA A 206 37.50 5.93 9.11
N LYS A 207 38.50 5.42 8.38
CA LYS A 207 38.34 5.06 6.96
C LYS A 207 37.30 3.94 6.75
N ASN A 208 37.26 2.95 7.62
CA ASN A 208 36.28 1.85 7.50
C ASN A 208 34.86 2.32 7.83
N GLU A 209 34.69 3.21 8.81
CA GLU A 209 33.41 3.85 9.13
C GLU A 209 32.89 4.70 7.97
N GLU A 210 33.76 5.52 7.38
CA GLU A 210 33.45 6.33 6.19
C GLU A 210 32.97 5.45 5.02
N ARG A 211 33.72 4.37 4.72
CA ARG A 211 33.35 3.40 3.68
C ARG A 211 32.00 2.73 3.93
N LYS A 212 31.68 2.46 5.20
CA LYS A 212 30.39 1.89 5.57
C LYS A 212 29.27 2.91 5.32
N ARG A 213 29.45 4.15 5.79
CA ARG A 213 28.49 5.24 5.59
C ARG A 213 28.19 5.48 4.12
N CYS A 214 29.21 5.65 3.27
CA CYS A 214 29.01 5.86 1.83
C CYS A 214 28.30 4.68 1.14
N ARG A 215 28.53 3.44 1.60
CA ARG A 215 27.84 2.27 1.06
C ARG A 215 26.36 2.29 1.43
N ASP A 216 26.05 2.56 2.68
CA ASP A 216 24.69 2.60 3.20
C ASP A 216 23.88 3.74 2.54
N GLU A 217 24.49 4.91 2.34
CA GLU A 217 23.91 6.04 1.59
C GLU A 217 23.63 5.66 0.13
N PHE A 218 24.60 5.08 -0.58
CA PHE A 218 24.42 4.66 -1.97
C PHE A 218 23.33 3.60 -2.12
N GLU A 219 23.29 2.59 -1.24
CA GLU A 219 22.22 1.59 -1.24
C GLU A 219 20.84 2.21 -0.99
N THR A 220 20.77 3.22 -0.11
CA THR A 220 19.52 3.93 0.20
C THR A 220 19.04 4.74 -1.00
N GLU A 221 19.92 5.50 -1.63
CA GLU A 221 19.61 6.30 -2.83
C GLU A 221 19.15 5.42 -3.98
N GLN A 222 19.85 4.31 -4.24
CA GLN A 222 19.46 3.34 -5.28
C GLN A 222 18.10 2.69 -5.00
N LYS A 223 17.82 2.33 -3.75
CA LYS A 223 16.50 1.80 -3.35
C LYS A 223 15.39 2.85 -3.51
N ALA A 224 15.67 4.11 -3.22
CA ALA A 224 14.71 5.21 -3.39
C ALA A 224 14.39 5.46 -4.87
N LEU A 225 15.42 5.53 -5.72
CA LEU A 225 15.26 5.67 -7.17
C LEU A 225 14.46 4.51 -7.77
N PHE A 226 14.80 3.27 -7.40
CA PHE A 226 14.08 2.08 -7.85
C PHE A 226 12.60 2.08 -7.41
N ARG A 227 12.31 2.53 -6.18
CA ARG A 227 10.92 2.65 -5.69
C ARG A 227 10.14 3.69 -6.48
N GLU A 228 10.74 4.84 -6.74
CA GLU A 228 10.12 5.94 -7.48
C GLU A 228 9.87 5.57 -8.95
N GLU A 229 10.84 4.90 -9.60
CA GLU A 229 10.70 4.37 -10.95
C GLU A 229 9.55 3.35 -11.03
N ARG A 230 9.51 2.39 -10.10
CA ARG A 230 8.41 1.42 -10.01
C ARG A 230 7.05 2.06 -9.73
N ARG A 231 7.00 3.14 -8.96
CA ARG A 231 5.75 3.88 -8.71
C ARG A 231 5.22 4.48 -10.00
N ARG A 232 6.09 5.15 -10.77
CA ARG A 232 5.75 5.72 -12.08
C ARG A 232 5.29 4.66 -13.09
N GLU A 233 6.02 3.55 -13.19
CA GLU A 233 5.60 2.43 -14.07
C GLU A 233 4.22 1.88 -13.68
N LYS A 234 3.91 1.81 -12.38
CA LYS A 234 2.62 1.32 -11.88
C LYS A 234 1.49 2.32 -12.15
N GLU A 235 1.76 3.61 -12.08
CA GLU A 235 0.82 4.67 -12.45
C GLU A 235 0.49 4.64 -13.94
N GLU A 236 1.48 4.38 -14.79
CA GLU A 236 1.32 4.32 -16.24
C GLU A 236 0.65 3.02 -16.72
N LEU A 237 1.11 1.86 -16.23
CA LEU A 237 0.70 0.55 -16.73
C LEU A 237 -0.43 -0.08 -15.90
N GLY A 238 -0.70 0.41 -14.70
CA GLY A 238 -1.63 -0.17 -13.76
C GLY A 238 -1.10 -1.44 -13.07
N PRO A 239 -1.85 -1.97 -12.08
CA PRO A 239 -1.41 -3.13 -11.28
C PRO A 239 -1.62 -4.47 -11.99
N CYS A 240 -0.73 -5.43 -11.73
CA CYS A 240 -0.89 -6.80 -12.18
C CYS A 240 -2.12 -7.49 -11.55
N MET A 241 -2.94 -8.12 -12.39
CA MET A 241 -4.19 -8.78 -11.98
C MET A 241 -4.01 -10.23 -11.50
N ALA A 242 -2.80 -10.64 -11.10
CA ALA A 242 -2.55 -12.00 -10.62
C ALA A 242 -2.59 -12.11 -9.09
N ARG A 243 -3.17 -13.21 -8.59
CA ARG A 243 -3.07 -13.61 -7.18
C ARG A 243 -1.72 -14.26 -6.87
N THR A 244 -1.30 -14.14 -5.62
CA THR A 244 -0.06 -14.71 -5.07
C THR A 244 -0.38 -15.68 -3.94
N TRP A 245 0.55 -16.59 -3.64
CA TRP A 245 0.34 -17.66 -2.65
C TRP A 245 0.38 -17.17 -1.20
N ASN A 246 1.28 -16.23 -0.89
CA ASN A 246 1.50 -15.64 0.44
C ASN A 246 1.33 -16.65 1.60
N LYS A 247 2.12 -17.72 1.58
CA LYS A 247 2.11 -18.82 2.59
C LYS A 247 0.71 -19.44 2.85
N GLY A 248 -0.16 -19.49 1.85
CA GLY A 248 -1.50 -20.08 1.97
C GLY A 248 -2.59 -19.11 2.46
N TRP A 249 -2.24 -17.88 2.82
CA TRP A 249 -3.18 -16.78 3.06
C TRP A 249 -3.54 -16.04 1.79
N GLY A 250 -2.55 -16.03 0.88
CA GLY A 250 -2.60 -15.38 -0.41
C GLY A 250 -2.64 -13.86 -0.38
N GLY A 251 -2.47 -13.25 -1.56
CA GLY A 251 -2.34 -11.81 -1.72
C GLY A 251 -2.39 -11.36 -3.18
N ASP A 252 -2.39 -10.06 -3.43
CA ASP A 252 -2.38 -9.51 -4.79
C ASP A 252 -0.94 -9.20 -5.23
N CYS A 253 -0.62 -9.41 -6.52
CA CYS A 253 0.69 -9.07 -7.05
C CYS A 253 0.92 -7.55 -7.01
N THR A 254 2.04 -7.12 -6.44
CA THR A 254 2.38 -5.69 -6.32
C THR A 254 3.15 -5.12 -7.51
N ASN A 255 3.43 -5.94 -8.54
CA ASN A 255 4.18 -5.50 -9.73
C ASN A 255 3.26 -4.77 -10.72
N PRO A 256 3.79 -3.81 -11.51
CA PRO A 256 3.05 -3.21 -12.62
C PRO A 256 2.72 -4.26 -13.70
N LYS A 257 1.70 -3.98 -14.52
CA LYS A 257 1.41 -4.77 -15.72
C LYS A 257 2.61 -4.75 -16.67
N HIS A 258 2.68 -5.74 -17.56
CA HIS A 258 3.69 -5.75 -18.61
C HIS A 258 3.39 -4.65 -19.64
N ALA A 259 4.43 -4.04 -20.21
CA ALA A 259 4.31 -2.94 -21.17
C ALA A 259 3.51 -3.29 -22.43
N ASP A 260 3.39 -4.58 -22.77
CA ASP A 260 2.64 -5.07 -23.94
C ASP A 260 1.10 -4.95 -23.78
N GLY A 261 0.61 -4.25 -22.75
CA GLY A 261 -0.82 -4.01 -22.52
C GLY A 261 -1.60 -5.21 -21.94
N GLY A 262 -0.92 -6.27 -21.54
CA GLY A 262 -1.53 -7.44 -20.89
C GLY A 262 -1.85 -7.22 -19.41
N ASP A 263 -2.82 -7.95 -18.87
CA ASP A 263 -3.27 -7.82 -17.46
C ASP A 263 -2.27 -8.26 -16.38
N PHE A 264 -1.12 -8.81 -16.78
CA PHE A 264 -0.18 -9.43 -15.86
C PHE A 264 1.22 -8.86 -16.02
N CYS A 265 1.98 -8.84 -14.92
CA CYS A 265 3.41 -8.54 -14.97
C CYS A 265 4.17 -9.67 -15.69
N GLN A 266 5.41 -9.39 -16.10
CA GLN A 266 6.26 -10.34 -16.84
C GLN A 266 6.31 -11.75 -16.22
N GLN A 267 6.42 -11.80 -14.88
CA GLN A 267 6.44 -13.07 -14.13
C GLN A 267 5.11 -13.81 -14.21
N HIS A 268 3.98 -13.11 -14.11
CA HIS A 268 2.67 -13.72 -14.01
C HIS A 268 2.06 -14.07 -15.37
N LEU A 269 2.58 -13.57 -16.49
CA LEU A 269 2.17 -14.00 -17.84
C LEU A 269 2.15 -15.53 -18.00
N LYS A 270 3.08 -16.23 -17.34
CA LYS A 270 3.23 -17.70 -17.45
C LYS A 270 2.51 -18.49 -16.35
N VAL A 271 2.33 -17.93 -15.15
CA VAL A 271 1.95 -18.70 -13.95
C VAL A 271 0.66 -18.25 -13.26
N TRP A 272 0.03 -17.16 -13.69
CA TRP A 272 -1.15 -16.57 -13.02
C TRP A 272 -2.29 -17.57 -12.80
N ARG A 273 -2.49 -18.52 -13.75
CA ARG A 273 -3.58 -19.52 -13.71
C ARG A 273 -3.53 -20.41 -12.46
N THR A 274 -2.36 -20.56 -11.84
CA THR A 274 -2.18 -21.37 -10.62
C THR A 274 -2.97 -20.80 -9.45
N HIS A 275 -2.93 -19.47 -9.28
CA HIS A 275 -3.59 -18.78 -8.17
C HIS A 275 -4.87 -18.07 -8.59
N GLY A 276 -5.06 -17.86 -9.90
CA GLY A 276 -6.20 -17.17 -10.47
C GLY A 276 -5.97 -15.66 -10.57
N ARG A 277 -6.91 -15.01 -11.25
CA ARG A 277 -6.96 -13.55 -11.35
C ARG A 277 -7.61 -12.96 -10.12
N VAL A 278 -7.26 -11.72 -9.81
CA VAL A 278 -7.79 -11.03 -8.63
C VAL A 278 -9.28 -10.66 -8.79
N ASP A 279 -9.74 -10.41 -10.00
CA ASP A 279 -11.13 -10.08 -10.38
C ASP A 279 -12.01 -11.33 -10.63
N GLY A 280 -11.43 -12.53 -10.63
CA GLY A 280 -12.14 -13.79 -10.84
C GLY A 280 -12.20 -14.67 -9.59
N PRO A 281 -13.04 -15.72 -9.58
CA PRO A 281 -13.11 -16.68 -8.49
C PRO A 281 -11.77 -17.39 -8.29
N VAL A 282 -11.40 -17.63 -7.02
CA VAL A 282 -10.21 -18.43 -6.69
C VAL A 282 -10.39 -19.86 -7.22
N PRO A 283 -9.46 -20.40 -8.03
CA PRO A 283 -9.57 -21.75 -8.55
C PRO A 283 -9.80 -22.77 -7.42
N GLU A 284 -10.80 -23.64 -7.56
CA GLU A 284 -11.28 -24.52 -6.47
C GLU A 284 -10.16 -25.34 -5.82
N LYS A 285 -9.29 -25.94 -6.66
CA LYS A 285 -8.13 -26.71 -6.18
C LYS A 285 -7.22 -25.85 -5.30
N LYS A 286 -6.98 -24.60 -5.69
CA LYS A 286 -6.14 -23.68 -4.93
C LYS A 286 -6.85 -23.17 -3.68
N ARG A 287 -8.16 -22.88 -3.75
CA ARG A 287 -8.98 -22.53 -2.58
C ARG A 287 -8.94 -23.64 -1.52
N ALA A 288 -9.11 -24.90 -1.93
CA ALA A 288 -9.02 -26.06 -1.04
C ALA A 288 -7.62 -26.20 -0.42
N GLU A 289 -6.57 -25.97 -1.21
CA GLU A 289 -5.18 -25.97 -0.73
C GLU A 289 -4.93 -24.85 0.29
N MET A 290 -5.40 -23.63 0.03
CA MET A 290 -5.32 -22.49 0.95
C MET A 290 -6.05 -22.83 2.26
N LEU A 291 -7.29 -23.29 2.19
CA LEU A 291 -8.07 -23.69 3.37
C LEU A 291 -7.37 -24.79 4.18
N LYS A 292 -6.73 -25.75 3.51
CA LYS A 292 -5.93 -26.80 4.17
C LYS A 292 -4.74 -26.21 4.92
N TRP A 293 -3.94 -25.37 4.28
CA TRP A 293 -2.78 -24.74 4.93
C TRP A 293 -3.20 -23.82 6.06
N GLN A 294 -4.24 -23.01 5.86
CA GLN A 294 -4.84 -22.18 6.91
C GLN A 294 -5.29 -23.03 8.10
N LYS A 295 -6.00 -24.15 7.88
CA LYS A 295 -6.36 -25.10 8.95
C LYS A 295 -5.15 -25.71 9.65
N ILE A 296 -4.09 -26.06 8.92
CA ILE A 296 -2.85 -26.59 9.51
C ILE A 296 -2.16 -25.53 10.38
N HIS A 297 -2.09 -24.28 9.91
CA HIS A 297 -1.52 -23.17 10.66
C HIS A 297 -2.32 -22.90 11.94
N VAL A 298 -3.65 -22.95 11.85
CA VAL A 298 -4.57 -22.75 12.99
C VAL A 298 -4.51 -23.92 13.98
N GLY A 299 -4.57 -25.17 13.50
CA GLY A 299 -4.64 -26.39 14.30
C GLY A 299 -3.37 -26.72 15.09
N LYS A 300 -2.22 -26.15 14.70
CA LYS A 300 -0.95 -26.27 15.45
C LYS A 300 -0.84 -25.33 16.67
N GLY A 301 -1.91 -24.63 17.05
CA GLY A 301 -1.88 -23.71 18.20
C GLY A 301 -0.98 -22.50 17.98
N MET A 302 -0.70 -22.11 16.73
CA MET A 302 0.12 -20.95 16.39
C MET A 302 -0.60 -19.61 16.66
N GLN A 303 -1.55 -19.50 17.58
CA GLN A 303 -2.08 -18.17 17.97
C GLN A 303 -0.96 -17.27 18.53
N ALA A 304 -0.03 -17.85 19.31
CA ALA A 304 1.14 -17.16 19.83
C ALA A 304 2.24 -16.92 18.78
N LEU A 305 2.36 -17.78 17.77
CA LEU A 305 3.30 -17.63 16.65
C LEU A 305 2.76 -16.67 15.57
N LEU A 306 1.45 -16.64 15.33
CA LEU A 306 0.79 -15.61 14.53
C LEU A 306 0.94 -14.25 15.23
N LEU A 307 0.65 -14.10 16.52
CA LEU A 307 0.87 -12.82 17.19
C LEU A 307 2.33 -12.36 17.14
N ARG A 308 3.30 -13.29 17.23
CA ARG A 308 4.73 -12.99 17.10
C ARG A 308 5.14 -12.65 15.65
N GLU A 309 4.72 -13.41 14.65
CA GLU A 309 5.00 -13.13 13.22
C GLU A 309 4.21 -11.92 12.69
N LEU A 310 3.02 -11.64 13.22
CA LEU A 310 2.21 -10.46 12.92
C LEU A 310 2.80 -9.20 13.56
N SER A 311 3.44 -9.31 14.73
CA SER A 311 4.21 -8.21 15.31
C SER A 311 5.46 -7.85 14.48
N GLU A 312 5.93 -8.79 13.65
CA GLU A 312 7.04 -8.58 12.70
C GLU A 312 6.56 -8.04 11.34
N LEU A 313 5.25 -8.11 11.03
CA LEU A 313 4.73 -7.51 9.79
C LEU A 313 4.76 -6.00 9.89
N SER A 314 5.21 -5.35 8.82
CA SER A 314 4.98 -3.91 8.69
C SER A 314 3.48 -3.62 8.59
N PRO A 315 3.01 -2.43 9.00
CA PRO A 315 1.62 -2.05 8.85
C PRO A 315 1.08 -2.24 7.43
N SER A 316 1.87 -1.90 6.41
CA SER A 316 1.52 -2.11 4.99
C SER A 316 1.29 -3.59 4.65
N GLN A 317 2.14 -4.49 5.17
CA GLN A 317 1.97 -5.93 4.95
C GLN A 317 0.71 -6.45 5.64
N ALA A 318 0.46 -6.02 6.88
CA ALA A 318 -0.74 -6.39 7.62
C ALA A 318 -2.02 -5.91 6.93
N ILE A 319 -2.02 -4.67 6.43
CA ILE A 319 -3.13 -4.10 5.63
C ILE A 319 -3.34 -4.90 4.34
N GLY A 320 -2.26 -5.19 3.61
CA GLY A 320 -2.33 -5.97 2.38
C GLY A 320 -2.93 -7.37 2.59
N VAL A 321 -2.51 -8.07 3.64
CA VAL A 321 -3.09 -9.37 4.01
C VAL A 321 -4.57 -9.23 4.34
N LEU A 322 -4.94 -8.27 5.19
CA LEU A 322 -6.33 -8.04 5.59
C LEU A 322 -7.21 -7.74 4.38
N HIS A 323 -6.78 -6.85 3.49
CA HIS A 323 -7.48 -6.50 2.26
C HIS A 323 -7.65 -7.70 1.33
N SER A 324 -6.61 -8.51 1.13
CA SER A 324 -6.71 -9.71 0.30
C SER A 324 -7.70 -10.73 0.88
N LEU A 325 -7.65 -11.03 2.19
CA LEU A 325 -8.59 -11.98 2.80
C LEU A 325 -10.05 -11.58 2.62
N VAL A 326 -10.34 -10.27 2.72
CA VAL A 326 -11.67 -9.71 2.51
C VAL A 326 -12.07 -9.76 1.04
N ARG A 327 -11.21 -9.29 0.13
CA ARG A 327 -11.46 -9.26 -1.31
C ARG A 327 -11.67 -10.66 -1.90
N TRP A 328 -11.16 -11.68 -1.23
CA TRP A 328 -11.25 -13.07 -1.65
C TRP A 328 -12.46 -13.80 -1.07
N GLU A 329 -13.33 -13.08 -0.35
CA GLU A 329 -14.54 -13.61 0.28
C GLU A 329 -14.23 -14.78 1.24
N LEU A 330 -13.03 -14.78 1.84
CA LEU A 330 -12.70 -15.72 2.91
C LEU A 330 -13.30 -15.25 4.25
N VAL A 331 -13.63 -13.97 4.33
CA VAL A 331 -14.41 -13.36 5.40
C VAL A 331 -15.78 -13.01 4.85
N ASN A 332 -16.75 -13.90 5.05
CA ASN A 332 -18.14 -13.59 4.72
C ASN A 332 -18.75 -12.65 5.76
N SER A 333 -19.71 -11.83 5.32
CA SER A 333 -20.48 -10.92 6.17
C SER A 333 -21.29 -11.60 7.28
N GLU A 334 -21.29 -12.93 7.30
CA GLU A 334 -22.00 -13.76 8.25
C GLU A 334 -20.95 -14.33 9.22
N ARG A 335 -20.84 -13.73 10.41
CA ARG A 335 -19.93 -14.20 11.45
C ARG A 335 -20.33 -15.63 11.85
N HIS A 336 -19.63 -16.62 11.32
CA HIS A 336 -19.70 -17.99 11.83
C HIS A 336 -18.61 -18.15 12.90
N GLN A 337 -18.99 -18.53 14.12
CA GLN A 337 -18.02 -18.99 15.11
C GLN A 337 -17.18 -20.12 14.49
N GLY A 338 -15.85 -20.01 14.55
CA GLY A 338 -14.90 -20.99 14.01
C GLY A 338 -14.34 -20.68 12.61
N ASN A 339 -14.61 -19.52 12.01
CA ASN A 339 -13.92 -19.08 10.79
C ASN A 339 -12.57 -18.43 11.13
N ALA A 340 -11.49 -19.19 10.95
CA ALA A 340 -10.13 -18.73 11.20
C ALA A 340 -9.70 -17.48 10.39
N ALA A 341 -10.22 -17.29 9.17
CA ALA A 341 -9.91 -16.10 8.38
C ALA A 341 -10.53 -14.83 8.99
N ALA A 342 -11.76 -14.95 9.52
CA ALA A 342 -12.41 -13.86 10.24
C ALA A 342 -11.64 -13.51 11.53
N ASP A 343 -11.25 -14.52 12.32
CA ASP A 343 -10.47 -14.31 13.55
C ASP A 343 -9.11 -13.65 13.27
N LEU A 344 -8.47 -14.01 12.16
CA LEU A 344 -7.24 -13.36 11.71
C LEU A 344 -7.47 -11.88 11.35
N CYS A 345 -8.49 -11.58 10.55
CA CYS A 345 -8.81 -10.19 10.19
C CYS A 345 -9.06 -9.32 11.43
N TRP A 346 -9.76 -9.84 12.44
CA TRP A 346 -9.95 -9.13 13.71
C TRP A 346 -8.65 -8.95 14.51
N SER A 347 -7.76 -9.94 14.48
CA SER A 347 -6.45 -9.87 15.14
C SER A 347 -5.55 -8.83 14.45
N LEU A 348 -5.52 -8.83 13.11
CA LEU A 348 -4.80 -7.83 12.30
C LEU A 348 -5.34 -6.41 12.55
N ALA A 349 -6.66 -6.24 12.58
CA ALA A 349 -7.28 -4.95 12.87
C ALA A 349 -6.86 -4.41 14.26
N ARG A 350 -6.82 -5.28 15.28
CA ARG A 350 -6.34 -4.90 16.61
C ARG A 350 -4.87 -4.52 16.63
N GLU A 351 -4.03 -5.23 15.89
CA GLU A 351 -2.58 -4.99 15.82
C GLU A 351 -2.22 -3.70 15.06
N LEU A 352 -3.05 -3.29 14.12
CA LEU A 352 -2.89 -2.04 13.37
C LEU A 352 -3.21 -0.80 14.19
N LYS A 353 -4.01 -0.93 15.26
CA LYS A 353 -4.36 0.17 16.15
C LYS A 353 -3.08 0.75 16.78
N GLY A 354 -2.94 2.08 16.72
CA GLY A 354 -1.79 2.83 17.20
C GLY A 354 -0.62 2.90 16.23
N LYS A 355 -0.70 2.25 15.06
CA LYS A 355 0.38 2.20 14.05
C LYS A 355 0.07 2.96 12.77
N LEU A 356 -1.16 3.48 12.59
CA LEU A 356 -1.59 4.05 11.30
C LEU A 356 -0.91 5.39 10.98
N ARG A 357 -0.46 6.13 11.99
CA ARG A 357 0.23 7.41 11.77
C ARG A 357 1.54 7.26 11.00
N ASN A 358 2.35 6.28 11.37
CA ASN A 358 3.60 6.02 10.65
C ASN A 358 3.33 5.36 9.31
N ALA A 359 2.38 4.42 9.25
CA ALA A 359 1.96 3.78 8.01
C ALA A 359 1.49 4.78 6.96
N GLY A 360 0.62 5.73 7.34
CA GLY A 360 0.12 6.76 6.43
C GLY A 360 1.20 7.72 5.94
N ARG A 361 2.20 8.02 6.78
CA ARG A 361 3.35 8.85 6.38
C ARG A 361 4.21 8.17 5.32
N GLU A 362 4.46 6.88 5.49
CA GLU A 362 5.25 6.06 4.56
C GLU A 362 4.50 5.78 3.26
N ASN A 363 3.24 5.36 3.35
CA ASN A 363 2.39 5.03 2.22
C ASN A 363 0.90 5.34 2.51
N PRO A 364 0.40 6.52 2.09
CA PRO A 364 -0.97 6.93 2.41
C PRO A 364 -2.04 6.08 1.71
N GLU A 365 -1.73 5.42 0.59
CA GLU A 365 -2.67 4.53 -0.11
C GLU A 365 -3.07 3.30 0.74
N ASP A 366 -2.20 2.86 1.66
CA ASP A 366 -2.52 1.76 2.57
C ASP A 366 -3.72 2.11 3.48
N LEU A 367 -3.93 3.39 3.80
CA LEU A 367 -5.09 3.82 4.58
C LEU A 367 -6.40 3.60 3.80
N ALA A 368 -6.41 3.87 2.48
CA ALA A 368 -7.58 3.58 1.63
C ALA A 368 -7.85 2.09 1.54
N LEU A 369 -6.80 1.28 1.34
CA LEU A 369 -6.90 -0.18 1.31
C LEU A 369 -7.45 -0.73 2.62
N LEU A 370 -6.98 -0.22 3.76
CA LEU A 370 -7.50 -0.60 5.07
C LEU A 370 -8.98 -0.22 5.22
N ALA A 371 -9.37 1.00 4.81
CA ALA A 371 -10.76 1.42 4.86
C ALA A 371 -11.66 0.47 4.05
N MET A 372 -11.28 0.18 2.80
CA MET A 372 -12.00 -0.75 1.93
C MET A 372 -12.11 -2.15 2.54
N ALA A 373 -11.04 -2.63 3.16
CA ALA A 373 -11.00 -3.94 3.78
C ALA A 373 -11.90 -4.03 5.02
N LEU A 374 -11.86 -3.03 5.91
CA LEU A 374 -12.74 -2.96 7.08
C LEU A 374 -14.21 -2.85 6.67
N SER A 375 -14.51 -2.02 5.66
CA SER A 375 -15.87 -1.78 5.16
C SER A 375 -16.46 -3.02 4.48
N SER A 376 -15.72 -3.61 3.52
CA SER A 376 -16.18 -4.78 2.77
C SER A 376 -16.21 -6.04 3.63
N GLY A 377 -15.28 -6.17 4.59
CA GLY A 377 -15.23 -7.28 5.54
C GLY A 377 -16.20 -7.14 6.72
N LYS A 378 -16.96 -6.03 6.81
CA LYS A 378 -17.82 -5.68 7.94
C LYS A 378 -17.12 -5.80 9.30
N ILE A 379 -15.88 -5.32 9.38
CA ILE A 379 -15.06 -5.35 10.60
C ILE A 379 -15.37 -4.08 11.40
N HIS A 380 -16.26 -4.21 12.38
CA HIS A 380 -16.70 -3.11 13.24
C HIS A 380 -15.72 -2.85 14.40
N HIS A 381 -14.58 -2.22 14.11
CA HIS A 381 -13.59 -1.83 15.11
C HIS A 381 -13.56 -0.29 15.28
N GLU A 382 -14.43 0.25 16.13
CA GLU A 382 -14.69 1.71 16.25
C GLU A 382 -13.43 2.54 16.50
N GLU A 383 -12.58 2.12 17.43
CA GLU A 383 -11.35 2.88 17.76
C GLU A 383 -10.35 2.93 16.60
N LEU A 384 -10.31 1.86 15.78
CA LEU A 384 -9.43 1.80 14.61
C LEU A 384 -9.99 2.68 13.50
N TRP A 385 -11.31 2.70 13.32
CA TRP A 385 -11.97 3.62 12.39
C TRP A 385 -11.77 5.09 12.78
N LEU A 386 -11.80 5.42 14.07
CA LEU A 386 -11.51 6.77 14.55
C LEU A 386 -10.06 7.18 14.24
N GLU A 387 -9.10 6.30 14.51
CA GLU A 387 -7.69 6.54 14.14
C GLU A 387 -7.52 6.63 12.62
N LEU A 388 -8.13 5.73 11.86
CA LEU A 388 -8.04 5.67 10.40
C LEU A 388 -8.60 6.93 9.75
N THR A 389 -9.81 7.36 10.14
CA THR A 389 -10.43 8.58 9.62
C THR A 389 -9.59 9.82 9.93
N THR A 390 -9.03 9.92 11.14
CA THR A 390 -8.10 11.00 11.51
C THR A 390 -6.85 11.01 10.62
N ASN A 391 -6.26 9.86 10.33
CA ASN A 391 -5.08 9.78 9.46
C ASN A 391 -5.41 10.02 7.99
N LEU A 392 -6.56 9.52 7.51
CA LEU A 392 -7.06 9.84 6.17
C LEU A 392 -7.28 11.35 6.01
N GLU A 393 -7.83 12.04 7.01
CA GLU A 393 -7.98 13.50 6.99
C GLU A 393 -6.65 14.23 6.81
N MET A 394 -5.58 13.78 7.48
CA MET A 394 -4.25 14.39 7.42
C MET A 394 -3.52 14.09 6.10
N GLU A 395 -3.57 12.85 5.64
CA GLU A 395 -2.73 12.37 4.53
C GLU A 395 -3.44 12.41 3.16
N MET A 396 -4.73 12.75 3.10
CA MET A 396 -5.55 12.75 1.86
C MET A 396 -4.84 13.45 0.69
N HIS A 397 -4.24 14.62 0.93
CA HIS A 397 -3.58 15.44 -0.10
C HIS A 397 -2.38 14.77 -0.79
N ARG A 398 -1.86 13.66 -0.24
CA ARG A 398 -0.75 12.87 -0.80
C ARG A 398 -1.21 11.62 -1.54
N MET A 399 -2.51 11.39 -1.61
CA MET A 399 -3.11 10.20 -2.23
C MET A 399 -3.47 10.45 -3.70
N SER A 400 -3.67 9.38 -4.45
CA SER A 400 -4.33 9.43 -5.75
C SER A 400 -5.84 9.62 -5.60
N GLY A 401 -6.50 10.18 -6.63
CA GLY A 401 -7.95 10.33 -6.70
C GLY A 401 -8.68 8.99 -6.62
N SER A 402 -8.07 7.92 -7.14
CA SER A 402 -8.60 6.55 -6.97
C SER A 402 -8.61 6.13 -5.51
N ALA A 403 -7.49 6.27 -4.80
CA ALA A 403 -7.41 5.92 -3.38
C ALA A 403 -8.33 6.80 -2.51
N ALA A 404 -8.45 8.09 -2.83
CA ALA A 404 -9.36 9.02 -2.17
C ALA A 404 -10.84 8.64 -2.33
N SER A 405 -11.27 8.29 -3.55
CA SER A 405 -12.64 7.86 -3.83
C SER A 405 -13.00 6.58 -3.06
N GLN A 406 -12.08 5.61 -3.03
CA GLN A 406 -12.23 4.35 -2.28
C GLN A 406 -12.30 4.58 -0.77
N ALA A 407 -11.40 5.41 -0.21
CA ALA A 407 -11.39 5.72 1.22
C ALA A 407 -12.71 6.40 1.66
N ALA A 408 -13.17 7.40 0.91
CA ALA A 408 -14.40 8.12 1.20
C ALA A 408 -15.64 7.21 1.06
N TYR A 409 -15.66 6.32 0.08
CA TYR A 409 -16.70 5.31 -0.12
C TYR A 409 -16.76 4.32 1.04
N ALA A 410 -15.62 3.77 1.42
CA ALA A 410 -15.51 2.83 2.53
C ALA A 410 -15.97 3.44 3.86
N ALA A 411 -15.59 4.70 4.12
CA ALA A 411 -16.05 5.45 5.28
C ALA A 411 -17.57 5.65 5.26
N SER A 412 -18.15 6.06 4.12
CA SER A 412 -19.60 6.35 4.02
C SER A 412 -20.42 5.08 4.24
N LYS A 413 -19.99 3.98 3.64
CA LYS A 413 -20.61 2.65 3.75
C LYS A 413 -20.55 2.08 5.16
N SER A 414 -19.52 2.44 5.93
CA SER A 414 -19.36 2.04 7.33
C SER A 414 -20.01 2.99 8.33
N GLY A 415 -20.62 4.09 7.86
CA GLY A 415 -21.33 5.06 8.70
C GLY A 415 -20.47 6.23 9.21
N HIS A 416 -19.21 6.34 8.81
CA HIS A 416 -18.33 7.44 9.21
C HIS A 416 -18.50 8.63 8.26
N ARG A 417 -19.20 9.67 8.73
CA ARG A 417 -19.62 10.84 7.92
C ARG A 417 -18.98 12.16 8.37
N GLY A 418 -17.76 12.11 8.92
CA GLY A 418 -17.03 13.30 9.37
C GLY A 418 -16.76 14.25 8.21
N ILE A 419 -17.26 15.50 8.29
CA ILE A 419 -17.29 16.41 7.13
C ILE A 419 -15.90 16.72 6.55
N LYS A 420 -14.88 16.87 7.40
CA LYS A 420 -13.50 17.20 6.99
C LYS A 420 -12.88 16.17 6.05
N LEU A 421 -13.11 14.88 6.31
CA LEU A 421 -12.66 13.81 5.44
C LEU A 421 -13.20 13.98 4.02
N TYR A 422 -14.51 14.29 3.90
CA TYR A 422 -15.17 14.47 2.61
C TYR A 422 -14.80 15.79 1.92
N GLU A 423 -14.54 16.87 2.67
CA GLU A 423 -14.02 18.13 2.10
C GLU A 423 -12.64 17.91 1.48
N ASN A 424 -11.73 17.22 2.18
CA ASN A 424 -10.40 16.93 1.67
C ASN A 424 -10.45 15.97 0.48
N ALA A 425 -11.27 14.91 0.56
CA ALA A 425 -11.46 14.00 -0.57
C ALA A 425 -12.06 14.73 -1.78
N GLY A 426 -13.07 15.60 -1.56
CA GLY A 426 -13.72 16.36 -2.62
C GLY A 426 -12.77 17.32 -3.34
N ARG A 427 -11.89 18.00 -2.58
CA ARG A 427 -10.84 18.85 -3.15
C ARG A 427 -9.90 18.05 -4.05
N LEU A 428 -9.34 16.94 -3.55
CA LEU A 428 -8.42 16.10 -4.32
C LEU A 428 -9.08 15.49 -5.56
N LEU A 429 -10.32 15.02 -5.45
CA LEU A 429 -11.08 14.51 -6.59
C LEU A 429 -11.35 15.58 -7.64
N GLY A 430 -11.47 16.85 -7.23
CA GLY A 430 -11.53 17.99 -8.14
C GLY A 430 -10.23 18.23 -8.89
N GLU A 431 -9.10 18.15 -8.19
CA GLU A 431 -7.74 18.33 -8.75
C GLU A 431 -7.35 17.18 -9.70
N GLU A 432 -7.76 15.94 -9.39
CA GLU A 432 -7.43 14.75 -10.17
C GLU A 432 -8.57 14.26 -11.08
N ALA A 433 -9.59 15.07 -11.32
CA ALA A 433 -10.82 14.66 -12.00
C ALA A 433 -10.57 13.98 -13.36
N SER A 434 -9.62 14.51 -14.15
CA SER A 434 -9.26 13.97 -15.48
C SER A 434 -8.63 12.58 -15.44
N LYS A 435 -8.09 12.15 -14.29
CA LYS A 435 -7.45 10.85 -14.09
C LYS A 435 -8.41 9.78 -13.58
N LEU A 436 -9.61 10.18 -13.14
CA LEU A 436 -10.58 9.24 -12.56
C LEU A 436 -11.12 8.30 -13.64
N SER A 437 -11.13 7.00 -13.32
CA SER A 437 -11.81 5.97 -14.10
C SER A 437 -13.32 5.96 -13.83
N ALA A 438 -14.08 5.22 -14.63
CA ALA A 438 -15.51 4.99 -14.41
C ALA A 438 -15.79 4.43 -13.00
N MET A 439 -14.96 3.48 -12.54
CA MET A 439 -15.12 2.89 -11.21
C MET A 439 -14.77 3.86 -10.09
N ASP A 440 -13.76 4.73 -10.26
CA ASP A 440 -13.44 5.77 -9.29
C ASP A 440 -14.60 6.77 -9.15
N CYS A 441 -15.22 7.14 -10.28
CA CYS A 441 -16.43 7.95 -10.30
C CYS A 441 -17.60 7.27 -9.57
N ALA A 442 -17.77 5.96 -9.72
CA ALA A 442 -18.78 5.19 -9.00
C ALA A 442 -18.52 5.14 -7.48
N TYR A 443 -17.26 4.96 -7.07
CA TYR A 443 -16.87 5.06 -5.67
C TYR A 443 -17.13 6.46 -5.10
N ALA A 444 -16.73 7.52 -5.82
CA ALA A 444 -16.98 8.89 -5.41
C ALA A 444 -18.48 9.20 -5.31
N ALA A 445 -19.29 8.80 -6.30
CA ALA A 445 -20.75 8.92 -6.22
C ALA A 445 -21.30 8.22 -4.97
N GLY A 446 -20.89 6.97 -4.72
CA GLY A 446 -21.26 6.21 -3.52
C GLY A 446 -20.76 6.83 -2.21
N ALA A 447 -19.63 7.52 -2.22
CA ALA A 447 -19.07 8.20 -1.06
C ALA A 447 -19.93 9.40 -0.66
N PHE A 448 -20.16 10.32 -1.61
CA PHE A 448 -20.77 11.62 -1.31
C PHE A 448 -22.29 11.57 -1.25
N LEU A 449 -22.97 10.79 -2.11
CA LEU A 449 -24.43 10.67 -2.08
C LEU A 449 -24.92 9.92 -0.83
N ARG A 450 -24.10 9.02 -0.25
CA ARG A 450 -24.39 8.33 1.03
C ARG A 450 -23.84 9.07 2.25
N GLY A 451 -22.88 9.95 2.02
CA GLY A 451 -22.12 10.68 3.03
C GLY A 451 -22.82 11.98 3.46
N PRO A 452 -22.07 13.07 3.68
CA PRO A 452 -22.64 14.38 3.98
C PRO A 452 -23.34 14.98 2.75
N GLY A 453 -24.67 15.04 2.79
CA GLY A 453 -25.48 15.52 1.65
C GLY A 453 -25.14 16.93 1.17
N SER A 454 -24.60 17.79 2.03
CA SER A 454 -24.17 19.16 1.67
C SER A 454 -23.05 19.20 0.62
N LEU A 455 -22.26 18.13 0.48
CA LEU A 455 -21.16 18.05 -0.47
C LEU A 455 -21.53 17.25 -1.73
N ALA A 456 -22.61 16.48 -1.70
CA ALA A 456 -23.02 15.63 -2.81
C ALA A 456 -23.29 16.43 -4.09
N GLU A 457 -23.96 17.58 -3.95
CA GLU A 457 -24.21 18.47 -5.09
C GLU A 457 -22.91 19.08 -5.63
N GLN A 458 -22.02 19.53 -4.74
CA GLN A 458 -20.80 20.25 -5.12
C GLN A 458 -19.74 19.36 -5.77
N VAL A 459 -19.68 18.08 -5.40
CA VAL A 459 -18.64 17.15 -5.87
C VAL A 459 -19.17 16.25 -6.99
N VAL A 460 -20.38 15.71 -6.83
CA VAL A 460 -20.93 14.69 -7.72
C VAL A 460 -21.93 15.26 -8.72
N LEU A 461 -23.00 15.94 -8.29
CA LEU A 461 -24.09 16.26 -9.25
C LEU A 461 -23.80 17.49 -10.10
N ARG A 462 -23.07 18.48 -9.57
CA ARG A 462 -22.63 19.71 -10.26
C ARG A 462 -21.11 19.89 -10.22
N GLY A 463 -20.41 18.92 -9.65
CA GLY A 463 -18.97 18.98 -9.42
C GLY A 463 -18.14 18.27 -10.47
N ALA A 464 -16.84 18.21 -10.18
CA ALA A 464 -15.85 17.61 -11.07
C ALA A 464 -16.10 16.11 -11.33
N VAL A 465 -16.62 15.37 -10.35
CA VAL A 465 -16.96 13.94 -10.55
C VAL A 465 -18.13 13.78 -11.51
N GLY A 466 -19.16 14.64 -11.40
CA GLY A 466 -20.29 14.63 -12.34
C GLY A 466 -19.88 14.99 -13.76
N ALA A 467 -19.07 16.05 -13.90
CA ALA A 467 -18.50 16.43 -15.18
C ALA A 467 -17.70 15.27 -15.79
N ARG A 468 -16.92 14.55 -14.97
CA ARG A 468 -16.15 13.39 -15.40
C ARG A 468 -17.04 12.19 -15.81
N ILE A 469 -18.14 11.93 -15.11
CA ILE A 469 -19.12 10.90 -15.49
C ILE A 469 -19.71 11.23 -16.88
N LEU A 470 -20.07 12.49 -17.12
CA LEU A 470 -20.60 12.93 -18.41
C LEU A 470 -19.54 12.86 -19.53
N GLU A 471 -18.29 13.23 -19.23
CA GLU A 471 -17.17 13.16 -20.17
C GLU A 471 -16.84 11.73 -20.59
N LEU A 472 -16.75 10.79 -19.63
CA LEU A 472 -16.52 9.37 -19.89
C LEU A 472 -17.68 8.72 -20.65
N GLY A 473 -18.91 9.18 -20.37
CA GLY A 473 -20.15 8.60 -20.88
C GLY A 473 -20.52 7.29 -20.18
N LEU A 474 -21.81 7.13 -19.86
CA LEU A 474 -22.33 5.94 -19.16
C LEU A 474 -22.02 4.59 -19.85
N PRO A 475 -21.95 4.49 -21.20
CA PRO A 475 -21.56 3.23 -21.84
C PRO A 475 -20.14 2.74 -21.50
N SER A 476 -19.25 3.61 -21.03
CA SER A 476 -17.90 3.23 -20.58
C SER A 476 -17.87 2.57 -19.21
N PHE A 477 -18.96 2.65 -18.44
CA PHE A 477 -19.08 2.07 -17.11
C PHE A 477 -19.45 0.60 -17.24
N ASP A 478 -18.78 -0.27 -16.48
CA ASP A 478 -19.20 -1.67 -16.38
C ASP A 478 -20.50 -1.81 -15.56
N ALA A 479 -21.09 -3.00 -15.61
CA ALA A 479 -22.34 -3.32 -14.92
C ALA A 479 -22.26 -3.03 -13.40
N GLN A 480 -21.12 -3.32 -12.79
CA GLN A 480 -20.87 -3.08 -11.37
C GLN A 480 -20.90 -1.59 -11.04
N ALA A 481 -20.16 -0.78 -11.79
CA ALA A 481 -20.05 0.66 -11.60
C ALA A 481 -21.42 1.33 -11.79
N LEU A 482 -22.19 0.93 -12.81
CA LEU A 482 -23.55 1.42 -13.05
C LEU A 482 -24.49 1.09 -11.88
N ALA A 483 -24.51 -0.16 -11.42
CA ALA A 483 -25.32 -0.59 -10.28
C ALA A 483 -24.93 0.17 -8.99
N MET A 484 -23.64 0.45 -8.80
CA MET A 484 -23.14 1.24 -7.68
C MET A 484 -23.57 2.71 -7.72
N VAL A 485 -23.50 3.35 -8.88
CA VAL A 485 -23.97 4.73 -9.08
C VAL A 485 -25.47 4.82 -8.82
N LEU A 486 -26.26 3.88 -9.34
CA LEU A 486 -27.70 3.85 -9.12
C LEU A 486 -28.06 3.65 -7.64
N ASP A 487 -27.36 2.75 -6.94
CA ASP A 487 -27.55 2.58 -5.49
C ASP A 487 -27.06 3.80 -4.68
N ALA A 488 -26.07 4.54 -5.17
CA ALA A 488 -25.66 5.80 -4.56
C ALA A 488 -26.77 6.86 -4.67
N LEU A 489 -27.33 7.01 -5.87
CA LEU A 489 -28.43 7.95 -6.14
C LEU A 489 -29.68 7.64 -5.33
N SER A 490 -30.02 6.35 -5.19
CA SER A 490 -31.17 5.91 -4.38
C SER A 490 -31.04 6.21 -2.88
N ARG A 491 -29.83 6.56 -2.42
CA ARG A 491 -29.51 6.86 -1.01
C ARG A 491 -29.25 8.34 -0.77
N ALA A 492 -29.35 9.18 -1.79
CA ALA A 492 -29.18 10.62 -1.67
C ALA A 492 -30.24 11.22 -0.72
N ALA A 493 -29.92 12.35 -0.08
CA ALA A 493 -30.89 13.04 0.74
C ALA A 493 -32.08 13.51 -0.13
N PRO A 494 -33.34 13.46 0.35
CA PRO A 494 -34.51 13.80 -0.47
C PRO A 494 -34.49 15.21 -1.08
N SER A 495 -33.73 16.14 -0.50
CA SER A 495 -33.58 17.51 -0.98
C SER A 495 -32.43 17.70 -1.99
N THR A 496 -31.72 16.64 -2.38
CA THR A 496 -30.53 16.74 -3.23
C THR A 496 -30.95 16.96 -4.69
N TRP A 497 -30.62 18.12 -5.24
CA TRP A 497 -31.03 18.49 -6.59
C TRP A 497 -30.23 17.74 -7.67
N GLY A 498 -30.91 17.27 -8.72
CA GLY A 498 -30.29 16.63 -9.89
C GLY A 498 -30.16 15.09 -9.80
N VAL A 499 -30.56 14.49 -8.67
CA VAL A 499 -30.56 13.03 -8.48
C VAL A 499 -31.46 12.35 -9.51
N GLU A 500 -32.67 12.85 -9.72
CA GLU A 500 -33.65 12.26 -10.65
C GLU A 500 -33.12 12.20 -12.09
N THR A 501 -32.47 13.27 -12.56
CA THR A 501 -31.90 13.35 -13.91
C THR A 501 -30.82 12.31 -14.13
N LEU A 502 -29.83 12.24 -13.23
CA LEU A 502 -28.73 11.29 -13.36
C LEU A 502 -29.23 9.84 -13.14
N ALA A 503 -30.16 9.63 -12.21
CA ALA A 503 -30.75 8.32 -11.97
C ALA A 503 -31.52 7.80 -13.18
N SER A 504 -32.23 8.69 -13.90
CA SER A 504 -32.92 8.32 -15.13
C SER A 504 -31.94 7.84 -16.20
N SER A 505 -30.85 8.57 -16.44
CA SER A 505 -29.84 8.18 -17.44
C SER A 505 -29.11 6.89 -17.07
N VAL A 506 -28.74 6.72 -15.79
CA VAL A 506 -28.10 5.49 -15.31
C VAL A 506 -29.05 4.30 -15.41
N LEU A 507 -30.35 4.50 -15.10
CA LEU A 507 -31.36 3.46 -15.20
C LEU A 507 -31.59 3.01 -16.65
N GLU A 508 -31.57 3.93 -17.61
CA GLU A 508 -31.68 3.59 -19.04
C GLU A 508 -30.53 2.69 -19.49
N GLU A 509 -29.30 3.02 -19.09
CA GLU A 509 -28.11 2.20 -19.39
C GLU A 509 -28.17 0.82 -18.71
N VAL A 510 -28.53 0.77 -17.42
CA VAL A 510 -28.69 -0.48 -16.66
C VAL A 510 -29.78 -1.36 -17.27
N HIS A 511 -30.89 -0.76 -17.70
CA HIS A 511 -31.99 -1.47 -18.32
C HIS A 511 -31.59 -2.10 -19.65
N GLY A 512 -30.86 -1.36 -20.50
CA GLY A 512 -30.37 -1.87 -21.78
C GLY A 512 -29.39 -3.04 -21.64
N ARG A 513 -28.79 -3.20 -20.46
CA ARG A 513 -27.74 -4.19 -20.16
C ARG A 513 -28.13 -5.16 -19.05
N ALA A 514 -29.42 -5.31 -18.74
CA ALA A 514 -29.91 -6.13 -17.64
C ALA A 514 -29.43 -7.60 -17.71
N ASP A 515 -29.22 -8.15 -18.91
CA ASP A 515 -28.67 -9.50 -19.13
C ASP A 515 -27.17 -9.64 -18.76
N GLU A 516 -26.41 -8.54 -18.68
CA GLU A 516 -24.99 -8.56 -18.30
C GLU A 516 -24.79 -8.56 -16.78
N LEU A 517 -25.80 -8.15 -16.01
CA LEU A 517 -25.69 -8.02 -14.56
C LEU A 517 -25.74 -9.39 -13.86
N SER A 518 -24.86 -9.57 -12.89
CA SER A 518 -24.94 -10.68 -11.93
C SER A 518 -26.19 -10.55 -11.06
N LEU A 519 -26.57 -11.66 -10.39
CA LEU A 519 -27.70 -11.65 -9.45
C LEU A 519 -27.52 -10.62 -8.32
N ASP A 520 -26.30 -10.43 -7.82
CA ASP A 520 -26.01 -9.45 -6.77
C ASP A 520 -26.17 -8.00 -7.24
N GLU A 521 -25.77 -7.71 -8.48
CA GLU A 521 -25.96 -6.41 -9.11
C GLU A 521 -27.44 -6.15 -9.40
N LEU A 522 -28.17 -7.14 -9.94
CA LEU A 522 -29.62 -7.06 -10.13
C LEU A 522 -30.35 -6.82 -8.81
N ALA A 523 -29.98 -7.53 -7.74
CA ALA A 523 -30.55 -7.32 -6.42
C ALA A 523 -30.28 -5.90 -5.89
N LEU A 524 -29.09 -5.37 -6.15
CA LEU A 524 -28.71 -4.00 -5.80
C LEU A 524 -29.57 -2.98 -6.56
N VAL A 525 -29.72 -3.16 -7.87
CA VAL A 525 -30.56 -2.32 -8.72
C VAL A 525 -32.01 -2.37 -8.26
N VAL A 526 -32.62 -3.55 -8.13
CA VAL A 526 -34.02 -3.73 -7.71
C VAL A 526 -34.30 -3.08 -6.36
N ARG A 527 -33.39 -3.23 -5.38
CA ARG A 527 -33.53 -2.52 -4.11
C ARG A 527 -33.49 -1.01 -4.29
N SER A 528 -32.61 -0.50 -5.15
CA SER A 528 -32.47 0.93 -5.45
C SER A 528 -33.73 1.50 -6.10
N LEU A 529 -34.36 0.75 -7.01
CA LEU A 529 -35.65 1.11 -7.62
C LEU A 529 -36.77 1.19 -6.58
N GLY A 530 -36.70 0.43 -5.49
CA GLY A 530 -37.65 0.54 -4.37
C GLY A 530 -37.63 1.90 -3.69
N TYR A 531 -36.47 2.58 -3.66
CA TYR A 531 -36.33 3.92 -3.10
C TYR A 531 -36.56 5.02 -4.14
N LEU A 532 -36.10 4.83 -5.38
CA LEU A 532 -36.25 5.81 -6.45
C LEU A 532 -37.67 5.86 -7.03
N GLN A 533 -38.37 4.72 -7.05
CA GLN A 533 -39.74 4.57 -7.58
C GLN A 533 -39.93 5.19 -8.97
N PRO A 534 -39.20 4.72 -9.99
CA PRO A 534 -39.27 5.28 -11.34
C PRO A 534 -40.68 5.13 -11.91
N GLN A 535 -41.17 6.18 -12.57
CA GLN A 535 -42.53 6.21 -13.15
C GLN A 535 -42.62 5.52 -14.52
N THR A 536 -41.77 4.52 -14.76
CA THR A 536 -41.65 3.76 -16.02
C THR A 536 -41.87 2.26 -15.76
N PRO A 537 -43.13 1.79 -15.74
CA PRO A 537 -43.46 0.39 -15.44
C PRO A 537 -42.71 -0.61 -16.32
N GLN A 538 -42.54 -0.34 -17.61
CA GLN A 538 -41.88 -1.26 -18.54
C GLN A 538 -40.42 -1.55 -18.15
N VAL A 539 -39.68 -0.52 -17.73
CA VAL A 539 -38.29 -0.64 -17.29
C VAL A 539 -38.21 -1.43 -15.98
N LEU A 540 -39.11 -1.11 -15.05
CA LEU A 540 -39.23 -1.82 -13.77
C LEU A 540 -39.52 -3.31 -13.98
N HIS A 541 -40.52 -3.64 -14.81
CA HIS A 541 -40.88 -5.02 -15.12
C HIS A 541 -39.73 -5.79 -15.76
N ASN A 542 -39.05 -5.20 -16.75
CA ASN A 542 -37.91 -5.85 -17.40
C ASN A 542 -36.80 -6.18 -16.39
N VAL A 543 -36.36 -5.22 -15.57
CA VAL A 543 -35.29 -5.46 -14.60
C VAL A 543 -35.70 -6.51 -13.56
N LEU A 544 -36.95 -6.48 -13.10
CA LEU A 544 -37.49 -7.49 -12.19
C LEU A 544 -37.55 -8.88 -12.82
N ASP A 545 -37.94 -9.01 -14.09
CA ASP A 545 -38.00 -10.29 -14.80
C ASP A 545 -36.60 -10.90 -14.98
N HIS A 546 -35.58 -10.08 -15.25
CA HIS A 546 -34.18 -10.55 -15.26
C HIS A 546 -33.73 -11.02 -13.88
N ALA A 547 -34.02 -10.25 -12.84
CA ALA A 547 -33.66 -10.60 -11.47
C ALA A 547 -34.32 -11.89 -10.99
N LEU A 548 -35.60 -12.12 -11.31
CA LEU A 548 -36.33 -13.34 -10.97
C LEU A 548 -35.77 -14.56 -11.71
N ARG A 549 -35.45 -14.43 -13.01
CA ARG A 549 -34.80 -15.49 -13.79
C ARG A 549 -33.42 -15.84 -13.21
N ALA A 550 -32.58 -14.83 -12.98
CA ALA A 550 -31.25 -15.03 -12.39
C ALA A 550 -31.32 -15.70 -11.01
N ALA A 551 -32.27 -15.29 -10.15
CA ALA A 551 -32.46 -15.90 -8.84
C ALA A 551 -32.82 -17.39 -8.95
N LYS A 552 -33.68 -17.75 -9.90
CA LYS A 552 -34.12 -19.13 -10.14
C LYS A 552 -33.00 -20.00 -10.73
N ASP A 553 -32.21 -19.44 -11.64
CA ASP A 553 -31.17 -20.19 -12.36
C ASP A 553 -29.91 -20.39 -11.52
N GLN A 554 -29.51 -19.37 -10.75
CA GLN A 554 -28.24 -19.36 -10.02
C GLN A 554 -28.42 -19.69 -8.52
N GLY A 555 -29.63 -19.52 -7.98
CA GLY A 555 -29.84 -19.39 -6.54
C GLY A 555 -29.23 -18.09 -6.01
N GLY A 556 -29.54 -17.71 -4.77
CA GLY A 556 -28.98 -16.48 -4.19
C GLY A 556 -28.75 -16.59 -2.70
N SER A 557 -27.79 -15.82 -2.19
CA SER A 557 -27.60 -15.69 -0.74
C SER A 557 -28.85 -15.08 -0.09
N ALA A 558 -29.06 -15.34 1.19
CA ALA A 558 -30.19 -14.75 1.92
C ALA A 558 -30.17 -13.20 1.88
N ARG A 559 -28.98 -12.60 1.81
CA ARG A 559 -28.82 -11.14 1.67
C ARG A 559 -29.28 -10.66 0.30
N THR A 560 -28.86 -11.34 -0.77
CA THR A 560 -29.20 -11.02 -2.16
C THR A 560 -30.71 -11.10 -2.36
N LEU A 561 -31.32 -12.21 -1.89
CA LEU A 561 -32.77 -12.41 -1.94
C LEU A 561 -33.53 -11.42 -1.06
N ALA A 562 -33.01 -11.06 0.11
CA ALA A 562 -33.60 -10.01 0.95
C ALA A 562 -33.66 -8.64 0.25
N MET A 563 -32.63 -8.30 -0.53
CA MET A 563 -32.59 -7.06 -1.32
C MET A 563 -33.64 -7.08 -2.44
N LEU A 564 -33.79 -8.21 -3.15
CA LEU A 564 -34.83 -8.40 -4.17
C LEU A 564 -36.23 -8.26 -3.57
N CYS A 565 -36.52 -9.02 -2.50
CA CYS A 565 -37.81 -8.97 -1.83
C CYS A 565 -38.12 -7.55 -1.33
N GLN A 566 -37.13 -6.84 -0.78
CA GLN A 566 -37.32 -5.47 -0.33
C GLN A 566 -37.67 -4.54 -1.50
N GLY A 567 -36.91 -4.59 -2.59
CA GLY A 567 -37.13 -3.74 -3.75
C GLY A 567 -38.53 -3.92 -4.35
N ILE A 568 -39.00 -5.17 -4.47
CA ILE A 568 -40.36 -5.50 -4.93
C ILE A 568 -41.41 -4.97 -3.94
N ALA A 569 -41.26 -5.26 -2.65
CA ALA A 569 -42.23 -4.87 -1.62
C ALA A 569 -42.31 -3.36 -1.37
N MET A 570 -41.32 -2.59 -1.83
CA MET A 570 -41.29 -1.13 -1.76
C MET A 570 -41.98 -0.43 -2.93
N GLN A 571 -42.30 -1.16 -4.00
CA GLN A 571 -42.96 -0.55 -5.16
C GLN A 571 -44.39 -0.11 -4.82
N PRO A 572 -44.83 1.06 -5.30
CA PRO A 572 -46.23 1.47 -5.24
C PRO A 572 -47.11 0.47 -6.00
N SER A 573 -48.28 0.13 -5.44
CA SER A 573 -49.24 -0.75 -6.12
C SER A 573 -49.75 -0.21 -7.46
N SER A 574 -49.63 1.11 -7.69
CA SER A 574 -49.93 1.73 -8.99
C SER A 574 -48.89 1.43 -10.07
N LEU A 575 -47.66 1.07 -9.70
CA LEU A 575 -46.56 0.81 -10.62
C LEU A 575 -46.27 -0.69 -10.79
N LEU A 576 -46.51 -1.50 -9.75
CA LEU A 576 -46.28 -2.94 -9.76
C LEU A 576 -47.48 -3.68 -9.17
N LEU A 577 -48.47 -3.96 -10.02
CA LEU A 577 -49.70 -4.66 -9.63
C LEU A 577 -49.43 -6.12 -9.22
N ASP A 578 -48.45 -6.76 -9.86
CA ASP A 578 -48.07 -8.17 -9.67
C ASP A 578 -46.98 -8.36 -8.59
N ALA A 579 -46.82 -7.39 -7.68
CA ALA A 579 -45.77 -7.43 -6.66
C ALA A 579 -45.89 -8.66 -5.73
N SER A 580 -47.11 -9.08 -5.40
CA SER A 580 -47.34 -10.26 -4.55
C SER A 580 -46.96 -11.55 -5.25
N GLU A 581 -47.29 -11.68 -6.54
CA GLU A 581 -46.97 -12.81 -7.41
C GLU A 581 -45.45 -12.92 -7.60
N ARG A 582 -44.75 -11.79 -7.77
CA ARG A 582 -43.29 -11.74 -7.87
C ARG A 582 -42.60 -12.14 -6.56
N LEU A 583 -43.13 -11.70 -5.42
CA LEU A 583 -42.63 -12.15 -4.11
C LEU A 583 -42.89 -13.65 -3.91
N GLU A 584 -44.03 -14.16 -4.35
CA GLU A 584 -44.37 -15.58 -4.31
C GLU A 584 -43.40 -16.43 -5.15
N ALA A 585 -43.02 -15.95 -6.33
CA ALA A 585 -42.05 -16.63 -7.20
C ALA A 585 -40.66 -16.81 -6.56
N LEU A 586 -40.29 -15.95 -5.60
CA LEU A 586 -39.00 -16.04 -4.89
C LEU A 586 -39.03 -16.99 -3.67
N LEU A 587 -40.20 -17.40 -3.19
CA LEU A 587 -40.32 -18.19 -1.96
C LEU A 587 -39.47 -19.47 -1.93
N PRO A 588 -39.35 -20.27 -3.01
CA PRO A 588 -38.52 -21.48 -2.99
C PRO A 588 -37.03 -21.19 -2.74
N GLU A 589 -36.48 -20.19 -3.44
CA GLU A 589 -35.07 -19.80 -3.29
C GLU A 589 -34.82 -19.16 -1.93
N VAL A 590 -35.76 -18.36 -1.44
CA VAL A 590 -35.69 -17.77 -0.09
C VAL A 590 -35.69 -18.88 0.96
N GLN A 591 -36.58 -19.87 0.84
CA GLN A 591 -36.64 -21.00 1.77
C GLN A 591 -35.31 -21.75 1.83
N LYS A 592 -34.69 -22.01 0.66
CA LYS A 592 -33.38 -22.66 0.56
C LYS A 592 -32.29 -21.81 1.22
N ALA A 593 -32.23 -20.52 0.93
CA ALA A 593 -31.23 -19.62 1.50
C ALA A 593 -31.37 -19.45 3.03
N LEU A 594 -32.59 -19.55 3.58
CA LEU A 594 -32.80 -19.51 5.03
C LEU A 594 -32.23 -20.74 5.77
N GLN A 595 -32.05 -21.87 5.08
CA GLN A 595 -31.42 -23.07 5.65
C GLN A 595 -29.89 -22.92 5.80
N GLU A 596 -29.29 -21.95 5.10
CA GLU A 596 -27.84 -21.71 5.08
C GLU A 596 -27.35 -20.77 6.20
N LYS A 597 -28.04 -20.74 7.35
CA LYS A 597 -27.69 -19.94 8.55
C LYS A 597 -27.54 -18.42 8.28
N PRO A 598 -28.56 -17.78 7.70
CA PRO A 598 -28.51 -16.36 7.32
C PRO A 598 -28.33 -15.42 8.51
N THR A 599 -27.86 -14.20 8.26
CA THR A 599 -27.89 -13.12 9.28
C THR A 599 -29.32 -12.77 9.75
N ALA A 600 -29.42 -12.27 10.98
CA ALA A 600 -30.67 -11.73 11.52
C ALA A 600 -31.21 -10.57 10.66
N GLU A 601 -30.32 -9.74 10.10
CA GLU A 601 -30.71 -8.61 9.25
C GLU A 601 -31.39 -9.07 7.95
N SER A 602 -30.79 -10.03 7.24
CA SER A 602 -31.38 -10.60 6.02
C SER A 602 -32.74 -11.23 6.31
N ALA A 603 -32.85 -12.03 7.38
CA ALA A 603 -34.11 -12.65 7.78
C ALA A 603 -35.20 -11.62 8.15
N ALA A 604 -34.83 -10.56 8.89
CA ALA A 604 -35.76 -9.49 9.24
C ALA A 604 -36.27 -8.73 8.01
N GLN A 605 -35.39 -8.51 7.03
CA GLN A 605 -35.72 -7.82 5.79
C GLN A 605 -36.61 -8.67 4.86
N ILE A 606 -36.35 -9.98 4.78
CA ILE A 606 -37.24 -10.93 4.10
C ILE A 606 -38.61 -10.91 4.77
N LEU A 607 -38.68 -11.08 6.10
CA LEU A 607 -39.95 -11.09 6.84
C LEU A 607 -40.73 -9.79 6.64
N TRP A 608 -40.05 -8.64 6.72
CA TRP A 608 -40.66 -7.33 6.44
C TRP A 608 -41.28 -7.28 5.03
N SER A 609 -40.55 -7.77 4.02
CA SER A 609 -41.02 -7.79 2.64
C SER A 609 -42.23 -8.72 2.48
N LEU A 610 -42.15 -9.91 3.09
CA LEU A 610 -43.23 -10.90 3.08
C LEU A 610 -44.46 -10.40 3.80
N SER A 611 -44.37 -9.59 4.86
CA SER A 611 -45.54 -9.02 5.55
C SER A 611 -46.46 -8.19 4.64
N ARG A 612 -45.93 -7.73 3.50
CA ARG A 612 -46.64 -6.95 2.47
C ARG A 612 -47.15 -7.78 1.29
N CYS A 613 -46.75 -9.05 1.19
CA CYS A 613 -47.28 -10.01 0.24
C CYS A 613 -48.65 -10.50 0.71
N THR A 614 -49.64 -10.67 -0.15
CA THR A 614 -50.97 -11.19 0.24
C THR A 614 -51.09 -12.71 0.09
N SER A 615 -50.12 -13.36 -0.55
CA SER A 615 -50.16 -14.80 -0.81
C SER A 615 -50.17 -15.63 0.47
N SER A 616 -50.92 -16.73 0.45
CA SER A 616 -50.97 -17.70 1.56
C SER A 616 -49.75 -18.63 1.58
N SER A 617 -49.07 -18.80 0.45
CA SER A 617 -47.89 -19.66 0.26
C SER A 617 -46.68 -19.19 1.09
N ARG A 618 -46.65 -17.92 1.50
CA ARG A 618 -45.55 -17.33 2.30
C ARG A 618 -45.45 -17.86 3.73
N LYS A 619 -46.47 -18.57 4.25
CA LYS A 619 -46.52 -19.02 5.66
C LYS A 619 -45.29 -19.84 6.08
N GLY A 620 -44.84 -20.76 5.22
CA GLY A 620 -43.66 -21.60 5.50
C GLY A 620 -42.37 -20.78 5.61
N VAL A 621 -42.15 -19.89 4.65
CA VAL A 621 -40.97 -19.00 4.64
C VAL A 621 -41.00 -18.01 5.80
N PHE A 622 -42.18 -17.52 6.17
CA PHE A 622 -42.36 -16.66 7.34
C PHE A 622 -41.96 -17.38 8.64
N ALA A 623 -42.37 -18.64 8.80
CA ALA A 623 -41.97 -19.46 9.95
C ALA A 623 -40.46 -19.71 9.99
N ALA A 624 -39.83 -19.98 8.84
CA ALA A 624 -38.37 -20.11 8.76
C ALA A 624 -37.64 -18.81 9.17
N CYS A 625 -38.16 -17.64 8.77
CA CYS A 625 -37.63 -16.36 9.24
C CYS A 625 -37.82 -16.19 10.76
N ASP A 626 -38.98 -16.59 11.28
CA ASP A 626 -39.31 -16.52 12.71
C ASP A 626 -38.29 -17.32 13.55
N GLU A 627 -37.99 -18.56 13.16
CA GLU A 627 -36.98 -19.40 13.81
C GLU A 627 -35.58 -18.75 13.85
N VAL A 628 -35.11 -18.23 12.72
CA VAL A 628 -33.82 -17.52 12.65
C VAL A 628 -33.80 -16.31 13.59
N LEU A 629 -34.86 -15.51 13.57
CA LEU A 629 -34.95 -14.28 14.34
C LEU A 629 -35.11 -14.53 15.84
N VAL A 630 -35.82 -15.58 16.26
CA VAL A 630 -35.90 -15.97 17.68
C VAL A 630 -34.51 -16.25 18.25
N ALA A 631 -33.66 -16.93 17.48
CA ALA A 631 -32.30 -17.26 17.90
C ALA A 631 -31.37 -16.03 17.91
N ARG A 632 -31.60 -15.05 17.02
CA ARG A 632 -30.61 -14.00 16.70
C ARG A 632 -31.10 -12.56 16.82
N ALA A 633 -32.29 -12.31 17.38
CA ALA A 633 -32.86 -10.96 17.53
C ALA A 633 -31.93 -9.97 18.27
N ALA A 634 -31.09 -10.46 19.19
CA ALA A 634 -30.09 -9.66 19.90
C ALA A 634 -29.10 -8.95 18.95
N GLU A 635 -28.86 -9.51 17.76
CA GLU A 635 -27.92 -8.97 16.77
C GLU A 635 -28.49 -7.75 16.01
N LEU A 636 -29.81 -7.55 16.02
CA LEU A 636 -30.46 -6.49 15.25
C LEU A 636 -30.28 -5.12 15.91
N PRO A 637 -29.99 -4.04 15.15
CA PRO A 637 -30.02 -2.67 15.66
C PRO A 637 -31.46 -2.27 16.03
N ALA A 638 -31.59 -1.32 16.96
CA ALA A 638 -32.88 -0.87 17.47
C ALA A 638 -33.85 -0.43 16.34
N SER A 639 -33.34 0.25 15.32
CA SER A 639 -34.13 0.72 14.18
C SER A 639 -34.74 -0.43 13.35
N LEU A 640 -34.05 -1.56 13.22
CA LEU A 640 -34.57 -2.76 12.56
C LEU A 640 -35.54 -3.52 13.46
N LEU A 641 -35.33 -3.53 14.78
CA LEU A 641 -36.30 -4.10 15.73
C LEU A 641 -37.65 -3.38 15.68
N VAL A 642 -37.66 -2.04 15.54
CA VAL A 642 -38.90 -1.28 15.32
C VAL A 642 -39.60 -1.71 14.03
N ARG A 643 -38.86 -1.77 12.91
CA ARG A 643 -39.42 -2.20 11.61
C ARG A 643 -39.95 -3.63 11.66
N LEU A 644 -39.27 -4.50 12.40
CA LEU A 644 -39.69 -5.89 12.59
C LEU A 644 -41.00 -5.95 13.39
N ALA A 645 -41.13 -5.21 14.49
CA ALA A 645 -42.39 -5.14 15.24
C ALA A 645 -43.56 -4.72 14.34
N GLU A 646 -43.36 -3.69 13.51
CA GLU A 646 -44.38 -3.23 12.54
C GLU A 646 -44.73 -4.29 11.50
N ALA A 647 -43.72 -5.01 10.97
CA ALA A 647 -43.93 -6.10 10.03
C ALA A 647 -44.72 -7.25 10.64
N LEU A 648 -44.43 -7.63 11.89
CA LEU A 648 -45.15 -8.69 12.60
C LEU A 648 -46.63 -8.29 12.79
N ALA A 649 -46.88 -7.05 13.19
CA ALA A 649 -48.25 -6.53 13.31
C ALA A 649 -49.00 -6.51 11.96
N ALA A 650 -48.31 -6.15 10.87
CA ALA A 650 -48.89 -6.17 9.52
C ALA A 650 -49.18 -7.61 9.04
N ALA A 651 -48.28 -8.55 9.31
CA ALA A 651 -48.45 -9.97 8.99
C ALA A 651 -49.64 -10.58 9.73
N SER A 652 -49.82 -10.23 11.01
CA SER A 652 -50.97 -10.67 11.83
C SER A 652 -52.31 -10.25 11.25
N ARG A 653 -52.39 -9.06 10.62
CA ARG A 653 -53.61 -8.59 9.95
C ARG A 653 -53.91 -9.32 8.63
N THR A 654 -52.93 -10.01 8.06
CA THR A 654 -53.00 -10.64 6.74
C THR A 654 -52.94 -12.18 6.81
N GLY A 655 -53.31 -12.75 7.97
CA GLY A 655 -53.53 -14.19 8.14
C GLY A 655 -52.28 -15.02 8.48
N VAL A 656 -51.18 -14.37 8.88
CA VAL A 656 -49.97 -15.04 9.39
C VAL A 656 -49.79 -14.69 10.86
N THR A 657 -49.81 -15.69 11.74
CA THR A 657 -49.64 -15.47 13.19
C THR A 657 -48.15 -15.59 13.56
N PRO A 658 -47.49 -14.49 13.97
CA PRO A 658 -46.10 -14.56 14.42
C PRO A 658 -45.96 -15.34 15.72
N SER A 659 -44.79 -15.95 15.98
CA SER A 659 -44.61 -16.69 17.23
C SER A 659 -44.53 -15.76 18.44
N LYS A 660 -45.10 -16.19 19.57
CA LYS A 660 -44.96 -15.46 20.84
C LYS A 660 -43.48 -15.32 21.25
N ALA A 661 -42.66 -16.32 20.92
CA ALA A 661 -41.23 -16.30 21.21
C ALA A 661 -40.53 -15.14 20.49
N LEU A 662 -40.81 -14.94 19.20
CA LEU A 662 -40.23 -13.84 18.43
C LEU A 662 -40.71 -12.50 18.97
N ILE A 663 -42.01 -12.33 19.20
CA ILE A 663 -42.57 -11.07 19.70
C ILE A 663 -41.90 -10.67 21.03
N ASN A 664 -41.75 -11.62 21.96
CA ASN A 664 -41.08 -11.39 23.24
C ASN A 664 -39.60 -11.02 23.07
N LYS A 665 -38.87 -11.70 22.17
CA LYS A 665 -37.46 -11.38 21.87
C LYS A 665 -37.30 -9.98 21.29
N VAL A 666 -38.14 -9.59 20.33
CA VAL A 666 -38.11 -8.25 19.73
C VAL A 666 -38.43 -7.19 20.78
N SER A 667 -39.48 -7.39 21.58
CA SER A 667 -39.86 -6.47 22.66
C SER A 667 -38.73 -6.29 23.68
N HIS A 668 -38.14 -7.39 24.17
CA HIS A 668 -37.05 -7.37 25.14
C HIS A 668 -35.81 -6.63 24.62
N HIS A 669 -35.34 -6.94 23.41
CA HIS A 669 -34.16 -6.28 22.87
C HIS A 669 -34.42 -4.83 22.45
N LEU A 670 -35.65 -4.49 22.09
CA LEU A 670 -36.02 -3.10 21.82
C LEU A 670 -35.98 -2.26 23.09
N ASP A 671 -36.45 -2.79 24.22
CA ASP A 671 -36.35 -2.11 25.52
C ASP A 671 -34.90 -1.90 25.94
N MET A 672 -34.05 -2.93 25.80
CA MET A 672 -32.60 -2.80 26.06
C MET A 672 -31.91 -1.73 25.20
N LYS A 673 -32.32 -1.59 23.93
CA LYS A 673 -31.69 -0.69 22.95
C LYS A 673 -32.49 0.60 22.71
N ARG A 674 -33.44 0.92 23.58
CA ARG A 674 -34.35 2.06 23.39
C ARG A 674 -33.65 3.41 23.28
N TYR A 675 -32.49 3.57 23.93
CA TYR A 675 -31.70 4.80 23.94
C TYR A 675 -31.01 5.06 22.59
N ASP A 676 -30.95 4.07 21.69
CA ASP A 676 -30.39 4.20 20.34
C ASP A 676 -31.42 4.77 19.34
N LEU A 677 -32.67 4.99 19.76
CA LEU A 677 -33.76 5.41 18.89
C LEU A 677 -34.03 6.91 18.98
N PRO A 678 -34.31 7.58 17.85
CA PRO A 678 -34.84 8.94 17.88
C PRO A 678 -36.28 8.95 18.41
N PRO A 679 -36.74 10.10 18.94
CA PRO A 679 -38.11 10.28 19.44
C PRO A 679 -39.19 9.79 18.47
N GLY A 680 -40.25 9.16 19.00
CA GLY A 680 -41.39 8.65 18.23
C GLY A 680 -41.21 7.25 17.62
N LYS A 681 -39.98 6.73 17.47
CA LYS A 681 -39.76 5.37 16.94
C LYS A 681 -40.22 4.28 17.91
N LEU A 682 -39.91 4.43 19.20
CA LEU A 682 -40.33 3.49 20.23
C LEU A 682 -41.86 3.44 20.35
N TRP A 683 -42.51 4.59 20.16
CA TRP A 683 -43.97 4.71 20.17
C TRP A 683 -44.64 3.94 19.03
N ARG A 684 -44.05 3.96 17.82
CA ARG A 684 -44.51 3.14 16.69
C ARG A 684 -44.43 1.65 16.99
N ALA A 685 -43.34 1.21 17.64
CA ALA A 685 -43.20 -0.18 18.04
C ALA A 685 -44.22 -0.58 19.12
N ALA A 686 -44.47 0.28 20.12
CA ALA A 686 -45.49 0.03 21.14
C ALA A 686 -46.87 -0.23 20.53
N ARG A 687 -47.29 0.61 19.57
CA ARG A 687 -48.54 0.39 18.81
C ARG A 687 -48.56 -0.91 18.02
N ALA A 688 -47.42 -1.33 17.47
CA ALA A 688 -47.33 -2.60 16.78
C ALA A 688 -47.53 -3.79 17.74
N PHE A 689 -46.99 -3.71 18.97
CA PHE A 689 -47.20 -4.74 20.00
C PHE A 689 -48.64 -4.80 20.53
N GLU A 690 -49.33 -3.66 20.61
CA GLU A 690 -50.76 -3.62 20.94
C GLU A 690 -51.60 -4.43 19.95
N VAL A 691 -51.32 -4.29 18.64
CA VAL A 691 -51.97 -5.09 17.59
C VAL A 691 -51.69 -6.58 17.74
N LEU A 692 -50.52 -6.94 18.24
CA LEU A 692 -50.10 -8.32 18.46
C LEU A 692 -50.65 -8.93 19.77
N GLY A 693 -51.41 -8.16 20.55
CA GLY A 693 -52.04 -8.63 21.79
C GLY A 693 -51.04 -8.93 22.90
N VAL A 694 -49.87 -8.28 22.89
CA VAL A 694 -48.86 -8.42 23.95
C VAL A 694 -48.95 -7.23 24.90
N PRO A 695 -49.06 -7.43 26.23
CA PRO A 695 -49.06 -6.31 27.18
C PRO A 695 -47.79 -5.47 27.04
N GLN A 696 -47.91 -4.15 27.20
CA GLN A 696 -46.80 -3.19 27.02
C GLN A 696 -45.64 -3.51 27.98
N ASN A 697 -44.68 -4.31 27.53
CA ASN A 697 -43.39 -4.51 28.21
C ASN A 697 -42.40 -3.36 27.93
N ILE A 698 -42.81 -2.35 27.17
CA ILE A 698 -41.99 -1.19 26.82
C ILE A 698 -42.59 0.04 27.50
N SER A 699 -41.92 0.52 28.56
CA SER A 699 -42.35 1.70 29.30
C SER A 699 -42.05 2.96 28.49
N LEU A 700 -43.05 3.66 27.94
CA LEU A 700 -42.83 4.89 27.18
C LEU A 700 -42.50 6.08 28.11
N GLU A 701 -41.41 6.79 27.81
CA GLU A 701 -41.01 8.01 28.52
C GLU A 701 -41.40 9.28 27.74
N GLU A 702 -41.36 10.44 28.39
CA GLU A 702 -41.70 11.73 27.75
C GLU A 702 -40.82 12.03 26.51
N ARG A 703 -39.55 11.61 26.53
CA ARG A 703 -38.63 11.75 25.37
C ARG A 703 -39.04 10.90 24.17
N ASP A 704 -39.80 9.83 24.38
CA ASP A 704 -40.21 8.90 23.33
C ASP A 704 -41.42 9.40 22.54
N GLN A 705 -42.07 10.46 23.03
CA GLN A 705 -43.23 11.05 22.38
C GLN A 705 -42.85 11.65 21.00
N PRO A 706 -43.68 11.44 19.97
CA PRO A 706 -43.47 12.06 18.67
C PRO A 706 -43.53 13.60 18.78
N ALA A 707 -42.77 14.30 17.93
CA ALA A 707 -42.67 15.77 17.99
C ALA A 707 -44.03 16.48 17.86
N SER A 708 -45.02 15.87 17.20
CA SER A 708 -46.40 16.36 17.09
C SER A 708 -47.22 16.27 18.38
N ALA A 709 -46.75 15.54 19.39
CA ALA A 709 -47.41 15.38 20.69
C ALA A 709 -46.79 16.26 21.79
N LYS A 710 -45.70 16.99 21.51
CA LYS A 710 -45.12 17.94 22.47
C LYS A 710 -45.98 19.21 22.51
N PRO A 711 -46.45 19.68 23.68
CA PRO A 711 -47.15 20.95 23.78
C PRO A 711 -46.26 22.09 23.24
N PRO A 712 -46.82 23.12 22.59
CA PRO A 712 -46.03 24.22 22.06
C PRO A 712 -45.21 24.83 23.20
N ARG A 713 -43.87 24.90 23.01
CA ARG A 713 -43.00 25.64 23.92
C ARG A 713 -43.58 27.05 24.04
N ARG A 714 -44.02 27.45 25.24
CA ARG A 714 -44.32 28.84 25.55
C ARG A 714 -43.10 29.64 25.12
N GLN A 715 -43.24 30.44 24.06
CA GLN A 715 -42.24 31.46 23.74
C GLN A 715 -42.14 32.33 24.99
N GLY A 716 -40.93 32.38 25.57
CA GLY A 716 -40.65 33.19 26.72
C GLY A 716 -41.10 34.62 26.42
N SER A 717 -41.96 35.12 27.28
CA SER A 717 -42.29 36.54 27.38
C SER A 717 -40.99 37.32 27.37
N GLN A 718 -40.77 38.12 26.32
CA GLN A 718 -39.82 39.20 26.34
C GLN A 718 -40.15 40.07 27.56
N LYS A 719 -39.29 40.01 28.59
CA LYS A 719 -39.22 41.07 29.58
C LYS A 719 -38.69 42.29 28.86
N LEU A 720 -39.59 43.20 28.52
CA LEU A 720 -39.28 44.62 28.35
C LEU A 720 -38.74 45.11 29.70
N GLU A 721 -37.46 45.48 29.74
CA GLU A 721 -36.93 46.33 30.80
C GLU A 721 -37.42 47.77 30.56
N PRO A 722 -37.89 48.49 31.60
CA PRO A 722 -38.26 49.89 31.46
C PRO A 722 -37.07 50.81 31.74
N ALA A 723 -36.87 51.72 30.78
CA ALA A 723 -36.11 52.99 30.78
C ALA A 723 -34.59 52.93 31.00
#